data_AF-A0A8J2IK66-F1
#
_entry.id   AF-A0A8J2IK66-F1
#
_cell.length_a   1.000
_cell.length_b   1.000
_cell.length_c   1.000
_cell.angle_alpha   90.00
_cell.angle_beta   90.00
_cell.angle_gamma   90.00
#
_symmetry.space_group_name_H-M   'P 1'
#
loop_
_entity.id
_entity.type
_entity.pdbx_description
1 polymer ?
#
loop_
_entity_poly.entity_id
_entity_poly.type
_entity_poly.pdbx_seq_one_letter_code
_entity_poly.pdbx_strand_id
1 'polypeptide(L)'
;MKLTSLSTLLTILSICTSTLAEDRSPERVCYDTCYTCLKPVHFDDMLNQTNWQTRTCYSPKAILSLYLCLDEYCTPGAREAGLIPLNQTCEEQAHIILPPFSIVENEDRPSVHRLERNETEGERVFGEVVIPSEEWFGIWWDTLDSVAYTYTKHDVYGRAMIYFWIVVIAIGILNHAVQQIGNSQIVRNHSSKSGGHLWNLYTSTLNRWIVPATFGDRCAQKVGWGTVPPRIQSLTLFAFLILNIALSIHGYRIVPINMYFPSTAKQILRYSSDRTGIISFANFPLIWLFGMRNNLLMWLTGWDFGTYNNFHRWVARIATAQAIIHSIGYSILVYVEGGWEQYVFWWSYMFWWVGEIATIVMSLLVGASFYWIRRQQYELFLVVHIIMSIILLITMLAHVSIFQGEYDVFFWVPCFIWVADRVIRALRIAAFNPKLWDTWATSIYHPTSNIVRLVIPWSTSLYKPAPGTFYYIHALNGPRCWESHPFTVAAVTDEGQRGAKMIGEQVPLLENGAPEGSSEEVSDSRTMTFLIRPYDGFTSRLRDTASAAWPKNVPQRVLVDGPYGHAQPLHLFDNVLFVVGGSGIVVPLSYLSLLTTHPAPRTVKIHWAVREPAFALDVLKTDIADALGSANLSVEIHLTTHTPQDELQEWPTQVVLRKGRIDAAKVVGSVSERVAGESLAVVACGPAQMADDARRTVHGLLKAGVRGVEYFEESFQW
;
A
#
# COMPACT_ATOMS: atom_id res chain seq x y z
N MET A 1 -21.04 1.07 8.17
CA MET A 1 -21.01 1.13 6.69
C MET A 1 -20.92 -0.29 6.17
N LYS A 2 -21.90 -0.72 5.36
CA LYS A 2 -22.22 -2.13 5.07
C LYS A 2 -21.20 -2.81 4.13
N LEU A 3 -21.08 -4.14 4.24
CA LEU A 3 -20.31 -5.06 3.37
C LEU A 3 -20.55 -4.89 1.86
N THR A 4 -21.58 -4.15 1.46
CA THR A 4 -21.95 -3.89 0.07
C THR A 4 -20.85 -3.18 -0.73
N SER A 5 -19.98 -2.39 -0.09
CA SER A 5 -18.88 -1.67 -0.75
C SER A 5 -17.70 -2.56 -1.15
N LEU A 6 -17.43 -3.65 -0.41
CA LEU A 6 -16.31 -4.55 -0.70
C LEU A 6 -16.67 -5.52 -1.82
N SER A 7 -17.92 -5.99 -1.82
CA SER A 7 -18.48 -6.77 -2.94
C SER A 7 -18.42 -5.95 -4.21
N THR A 8 -18.91 -4.70 -4.23
CA THR A 8 -18.85 -3.86 -5.44
C THR A 8 -17.42 -3.58 -5.89
N LEU A 9 -16.45 -3.37 -5.01
CA LEU A 9 -15.05 -3.17 -5.41
C LEU A 9 -14.44 -4.44 -6.03
N LEU A 10 -14.70 -5.62 -5.44
CA LEU A 10 -14.27 -6.92 -5.99
C LEU A 10 -15.00 -7.27 -7.28
N THR A 11 -16.27 -6.87 -7.41
CA THR A 11 -17.06 -7.09 -8.64
C THR A 11 -16.60 -6.12 -9.73
N ILE A 12 -16.23 -4.87 -9.41
CA ILE A 12 -15.61 -3.94 -10.37
C ILE A 12 -14.23 -4.44 -10.82
N LEU A 13 -13.41 -4.95 -9.89
CA LEU A 13 -12.13 -5.60 -10.23
C LEU A 13 -12.31 -6.89 -11.06
N SER A 14 -13.39 -7.63 -10.86
CA SER A 14 -13.70 -8.87 -11.58
C SER A 14 -14.45 -8.66 -12.90
N ILE A 15 -15.18 -7.55 -13.06
CA ILE A 15 -15.87 -7.16 -14.30
C ILE A 15 -14.90 -6.43 -15.24
N CYS A 16 -13.89 -5.73 -14.72
CA CYS A 16 -12.85 -5.12 -15.56
C CYS A 16 -11.85 -6.14 -16.16
N THR A 17 -11.88 -7.41 -15.76
CA THR A 17 -11.07 -8.48 -16.38
C THR A 17 -11.74 -9.17 -17.57
N SER A 18 -12.96 -8.78 -17.93
CA SER A 18 -13.65 -9.27 -19.13
C SER A 18 -13.58 -8.25 -20.28
N THR A 19 -12.38 -7.76 -20.57
CA THR A 19 -12.08 -7.39 -21.96
C THR A 19 -12.16 -8.67 -22.79
N LEU A 20 -12.63 -8.60 -24.03
CA LEU A 20 -12.65 -9.72 -24.97
C LEU A 20 -11.22 -10.25 -25.12
N ALA A 21 -10.84 -11.22 -24.28
CA ALA A 21 -9.55 -11.85 -24.37
C ALA A 21 -9.49 -12.52 -25.74
N GLU A 22 -8.44 -12.20 -26.51
CA GLU A 22 -8.15 -12.85 -27.77
C GLU A 22 -8.20 -14.37 -27.57
N ASP A 23 -8.99 -15.07 -28.40
CA ASP A 23 -9.11 -16.52 -28.31
C ASP A 23 -7.79 -17.15 -28.71
N ARG A 24 -7.14 -17.78 -27.73
CA ARG A 24 -5.84 -18.45 -27.86
C ARG A 24 -5.96 -19.95 -27.60
N SER A 25 -7.16 -20.51 -27.83
CA SER A 25 -7.42 -21.93 -27.72
C SER A 25 -6.62 -22.74 -28.75
N PRO A 26 -6.27 -24.01 -28.47
CA PRO A 26 -5.66 -24.90 -29.47
C PRO A 26 -6.48 -24.98 -30.77
N GLU A 27 -7.80 -24.94 -30.63
CA GLU A 27 -8.76 -24.91 -31.73
C GLU A 27 -8.55 -23.66 -32.62
N ARG A 28 -8.45 -22.48 -32.00
CA ARG A 28 -8.19 -21.24 -32.73
C ARG A 28 -6.81 -21.21 -33.36
N VAL A 29 -5.78 -21.69 -32.66
CA VAL A 29 -4.41 -21.80 -33.19
C VAL A 29 -4.37 -22.69 -34.43
N CYS A 30 -5.14 -23.78 -34.48
CA CYS A 30 -5.22 -24.65 -35.66
C CYS A 30 -5.75 -23.91 -36.88
N TYR A 31 -6.88 -23.22 -36.70
CA TYR A 31 -7.46 -22.42 -37.76
C TYR A 31 -6.49 -21.34 -38.24
N ASP A 32 -5.91 -20.58 -37.31
CA ASP A 32 -4.99 -19.49 -37.63
C ASP A 32 -3.73 -20.02 -38.34
N THR A 33 -3.30 -21.26 -38.04
CA THR A 33 -2.18 -21.92 -38.72
C THR A 33 -2.53 -22.18 -40.19
N CYS A 34 -3.65 -22.86 -40.47
CA CYS A 34 -4.10 -23.09 -41.85
C CYS A 34 -4.28 -21.79 -42.62
N TYR A 35 -4.91 -20.79 -42.01
CA TYR A 35 -5.10 -19.48 -42.62
C TYR A 35 -3.77 -18.78 -42.92
N THR A 36 -2.82 -18.82 -41.98
CA THR A 36 -1.53 -18.13 -42.11
C THR A 36 -0.59 -18.81 -43.11
N CYS A 37 -0.58 -20.15 -43.16
CA CYS A 37 0.16 -20.91 -44.19
C CYS A 37 -0.26 -20.53 -45.62
N LEU A 38 -1.55 -20.23 -45.82
CA LEU A 38 -2.14 -19.91 -47.12
C LEU A 38 -2.16 -18.41 -47.45
N LYS A 39 -2.03 -17.54 -46.44
CA LYS A 39 -2.01 -16.08 -46.61
C LYS A 39 -1.05 -15.56 -47.69
N PRO A 40 0.19 -16.07 -47.84
CA PRO A 40 1.11 -15.58 -48.88
C PRO A 40 0.82 -16.15 -50.28
N VAL A 41 -0.02 -17.19 -50.40
CA VAL A 41 -0.33 -17.84 -51.69
C VAL A 41 -1.13 -16.89 -52.56
N HIS A 42 -0.79 -16.77 -53.85
CA HIS A 42 -1.58 -16.01 -54.82
C HIS A 42 -2.25 -16.96 -55.82
N PHE A 43 -3.58 -17.10 -55.74
CA PHE A 43 -4.35 -17.83 -56.75
C PHE A 43 -4.67 -16.92 -57.94
N ASP A 44 -4.77 -17.52 -59.12
CA ASP A 44 -5.16 -16.87 -60.39
C ASP A 44 -6.59 -16.30 -60.39
N ASP A 45 -7.46 -16.81 -59.52
CA ASP A 45 -8.83 -16.34 -59.31
C ASP A 45 -8.95 -15.28 -58.21
N MET A 46 -7.85 -14.90 -57.56
CA MET A 46 -7.85 -13.80 -56.59
C MET A 46 -7.95 -12.45 -57.30
N LEU A 47 -9.05 -11.74 -57.04
CA LEU A 47 -9.21 -10.36 -57.46
C LEU A 47 -8.14 -9.47 -56.82
N ASN A 48 -7.71 -8.44 -57.56
CA ASN A 48 -6.71 -7.45 -57.12
C ASN A 48 -7.36 -6.44 -56.13
N GLN A 49 -7.91 -6.97 -55.03
CA GLN A 49 -8.58 -6.20 -53.98
C GLN A 49 -7.56 -5.65 -52.99
N THR A 50 -7.75 -4.41 -52.54
CA THR A 50 -6.87 -3.72 -51.59
C THR A 50 -7.07 -4.18 -50.15
N ASN A 51 -8.24 -4.74 -49.82
CA ASN A 51 -8.51 -5.24 -48.48
C ASN A 51 -8.04 -6.69 -48.31
N TRP A 52 -6.96 -6.86 -47.56
CA TRP A 52 -6.36 -8.16 -47.28
C TRP A 52 -7.28 -9.09 -46.46
N GLN A 53 -8.24 -8.55 -45.71
CA GLN A 53 -9.15 -9.31 -44.83
C GLN A 53 -10.24 -10.04 -45.61
N THR A 54 -10.67 -9.47 -46.74
CA THR A 54 -11.74 -10.03 -47.57
C THR A 54 -11.21 -10.71 -48.82
N ARG A 55 -9.91 -10.62 -49.10
CA ARG A 55 -9.28 -11.20 -50.29
C ARG A 55 -9.58 -12.69 -50.45
N THR A 56 -9.51 -13.44 -49.34
CA THR A 56 -9.82 -14.88 -49.31
C THR A 56 -11.30 -15.16 -49.66
N CYS A 57 -12.23 -14.27 -49.29
CA CYS A 57 -13.67 -14.45 -49.56
C CYS A 57 -14.00 -14.46 -51.06
N TYR A 58 -13.20 -13.81 -51.90
CA TYR A 58 -13.46 -13.67 -53.34
C TYR A 58 -12.88 -14.81 -54.20
N SER A 59 -12.04 -15.67 -53.63
CA SER A 59 -11.36 -16.74 -54.36
C SER A 59 -11.89 -18.11 -53.91
N PRO A 60 -12.67 -18.79 -54.77
CA PRO A 60 -13.07 -20.17 -54.54
C PRO A 60 -11.87 -21.08 -54.25
N LYS A 61 -10.75 -20.91 -54.96
CA LYS A 61 -9.52 -21.71 -54.72
C LYS A 61 -8.93 -21.47 -53.34
N ALA A 62 -8.93 -20.23 -52.85
CA ALA A 62 -8.45 -19.90 -51.51
C ALA A 62 -9.33 -20.51 -50.41
N ILE A 63 -10.66 -20.44 -50.57
CA ILE A 63 -11.61 -21.05 -49.62
C ILE A 63 -11.49 -22.58 -49.63
N LEU A 64 -11.42 -23.22 -50.79
CA LEU A 64 -11.24 -24.66 -50.91
C LEU A 64 -9.91 -25.11 -50.30
N SER A 65 -8.81 -24.37 -50.55
CA SER A 65 -7.49 -24.66 -49.95
C SER A 65 -7.54 -24.56 -48.43
N LEU A 66 -8.21 -23.54 -47.89
CA LEU A 66 -8.41 -23.38 -46.45
C LEU A 66 -9.23 -24.54 -45.87
N TYR A 67 -10.33 -24.93 -46.54
CA TYR A 67 -11.20 -26.01 -46.07
C TYR A 67 -10.48 -27.36 -46.08
N LEU A 68 -9.70 -27.64 -47.12
CA LEU A 68 -8.88 -28.86 -47.19
C LEU A 68 -7.80 -28.88 -46.10
N CYS A 69 -7.12 -27.77 -45.83
CA CYS A 69 -6.18 -27.68 -44.71
C CYS A 69 -6.85 -27.95 -43.37
N LEU A 70 -8.01 -27.30 -43.13
CA LEU A 70 -8.80 -27.49 -41.91
C LEU A 70 -9.33 -28.92 -41.78
N ASP A 71 -9.66 -29.58 -42.89
CA ASP A 71 -10.10 -30.96 -42.89
C ASP A 71 -8.96 -31.95 -42.56
N GLU A 72 -7.77 -31.67 -43.09
CA GLU A 72 -6.58 -32.50 -42.90
C GLU A 72 -6.01 -32.40 -41.47
N TYR A 73 -5.85 -31.18 -40.96
CA TYR A 73 -5.06 -30.94 -39.74
C TYR A 73 -5.89 -30.58 -38.50
N CYS A 74 -7.13 -30.08 -38.67
CA CYS A 74 -7.92 -29.53 -37.56
C CYS A 74 -9.13 -30.39 -37.17
N THR A 75 -9.46 -30.36 -35.88
CA THR A 75 -10.66 -31.01 -35.33
C THR A 75 -11.94 -30.31 -35.78
N PRO A 76 -13.09 -30.98 -35.87
CA PRO A 76 -14.35 -30.34 -36.26
C PRO A 76 -14.69 -29.08 -35.45
N GLY A 77 -14.42 -29.09 -34.14
CA GLY A 77 -14.63 -27.92 -33.28
C GLY A 77 -13.74 -26.72 -33.63
N ALA A 78 -12.49 -26.96 -34.04
CA ALA A 78 -11.59 -25.91 -34.52
C ALA A 78 -12.07 -25.29 -35.84
N ARG A 79 -12.66 -26.10 -36.72
CA ARG A 79 -13.23 -25.64 -37.99
C ARG A 79 -14.39 -24.69 -37.74
N GLU A 80 -15.34 -25.09 -36.90
CA GLU A 80 -16.49 -24.27 -36.55
C GLU A 80 -16.06 -22.94 -35.88
N ALA A 81 -15.17 -23.02 -34.89
CA ALA A 81 -14.70 -21.84 -34.15
C ALA A 81 -14.01 -20.80 -35.05
N GLY A 82 -13.25 -21.24 -36.07
CA GLY A 82 -12.56 -20.35 -36.99
C GLY A 82 -13.40 -19.87 -38.17
N LEU A 83 -14.28 -20.71 -38.72
CA LEU A 83 -15.08 -20.38 -39.90
C LEU A 83 -16.27 -19.47 -39.60
N ILE A 84 -16.85 -19.52 -38.40
CA ILE A 84 -17.96 -18.63 -38.01
C ILE A 84 -17.55 -17.15 -38.12
N PRO A 85 -16.44 -16.68 -37.49
CA PRO A 85 -15.97 -15.31 -37.66
C PRO A 85 -15.60 -14.94 -39.10
N LEU A 86 -15.03 -15.88 -39.86
CA LEU A 86 -14.69 -15.64 -41.27
C LEU A 86 -15.95 -15.42 -42.11
N ASN A 87 -16.97 -16.27 -41.93
CA ASN A 87 -18.23 -16.14 -42.66
C ASN A 87 -18.92 -14.80 -42.34
N GLN A 88 -18.94 -14.39 -41.07
CA GLN A 88 -19.44 -13.07 -40.66
C GLN A 88 -18.67 -11.94 -41.36
N THR A 89 -17.33 -12.04 -41.39
CA THR A 89 -16.48 -11.03 -42.06
C THR A 89 -16.76 -10.98 -43.57
N CYS A 90 -16.88 -12.13 -44.24
CA CYS A 90 -17.18 -12.19 -45.67
C CYS A 90 -18.61 -11.66 -45.98
N GLU A 91 -19.58 -11.96 -45.13
CA GLU A 91 -20.96 -11.48 -45.29
C GLU A 91 -21.05 -9.96 -45.09
N GLU A 92 -20.44 -9.44 -44.04
CA GLU A 92 -20.48 -8.02 -43.67
C GLU A 92 -19.65 -7.14 -44.62
N GLN A 93 -18.44 -7.58 -44.97
CA GLN A 93 -17.47 -6.73 -45.68
C GLN A 93 -17.33 -7.04 -47.16
N ALA A 94 -17.62 -8.27 -47.58
CA ALA A 94 -17.53 -8.69 -48.99
C ALA A 94 -18.90 -8.99 -49.61
N HIS A 95 -19.98 -9.02 -48.83
CA HIS A 95 -21.32 -9.45 -49.26
C HIS A 95 -21.33 -10.83 -49.92
N ILE A 96 -20.45 -11.73 -49.45
CA ILE A 96 -20.31 -13.11 -49.91
C ILE A 96 -20.61 -14.05 -48.76
N ILE A 97 -21.50 -15.00 -49.01
CA ILE A 97 -21.76 -16.12 -48.10
C ILE A 97 -20.80 -17.25 -48.47
N LEU A 98 -20.07 -17.77 -47.48
CA LEU A 98 -19.14 -18.87 -47.72
C LEU A 98 -19.89 -20.15 -48.11
N PRO A 99 -19.37 -20.96 -49.04
CA PRO A 99 -19.95 -22.27 -49.37
C PRO A 99 -19.91 -23.19 -48.14
N PRO A 100 -20.83 -24.17 -48.04
CA PRO A 100 -20.81 -25.14 -46.96
C PRO A 100 -19.52 -25.96 -46.97
N PHE A 101 -19.03 -26.35 -45.80
CA PHE A 101 -17.80 -27.14 -45.65
C PHE A 101 -17.83 -28.47 -46.40
N SER A 102 -19.03 -29.04 -46.63
CA SER A 102 -19.21 -30.29 -47.37
C SER A 102 -18.70 -30.25 -48.82
N ILE A 103 -18.37 -29.07 -49.36
CA ILE A 103 -17.81 -28.93 -50.71
C ILE A 103 -16.46 -29.65 -50.90
N VAL A 104 -15.71 -29.91 -49.81
CA VAL A 104 -14.42 -30.61 -49.86
C VAL A 104 -14.48 -32.11 -49.53
N GLU A 105 -15.66 -32.65 -49.20
CA GLU A 105 -15.80 -34.06 -48.77
C GLU A 105 -15.42 -35.07 -49.87
N ASN A 106 -15.60 -34.71 -51.14
CA ASN A 106 -15.39 -35.59 -52.29
C ASN A 106 -14.07 -35.32 -53.06
N GLU A 107 -13.19 -34.47 -52.54
CA GLU A 107 -11.91 -34.13 -53.19
C GLU A 107 -10.84 -35.22 -52.98
N ASP A 108 -10.11 -35.55 -54.05
CA ASP A 108 -9.05 -36.59 -54.02
C ASP A 108 -7.73 -36.04 -53.45
N ARG A 109 -7.64 -35.98 -52.12
CA ARG A 109 -6.56 -35.32 -51.35
C ARG A 109 -5.13 -35.71 -51.74
N PRO A 110 -4.80 -37.00 -52.00
CA PRO A 110 -3.44 -37.39 -52.38
C PRO A 110 -2.96 -36.74 -53.68
N SER A 111 -3.89 -36.29 -54.53
CA SER A 111 -3.59 -35.64 -55.81
C SER A 111 -3.43 -34.11 -55.70
N VAL A 112 -3.81 -33.52 -54.56
CA VAL A 112 -3.75 -32.06 -54.35
C VAL A 112 -2.30 -31.63 -54.06
N HIS A 113 -1.86 -30.53 -54.70
CA HIS A 113 -0.50 -30.00 -54.55
C HIS A 113 -0.18 -29.66 -53.09
N ARG A 114 0.94 -30.19 -52.59
CA ARG A 114 1.44 -29.91 -51.24
C ARG A 114 2.35 -28.69 -51.27
N LEU A 115 1.87 -27.60 -50.67
CA LEU A 115 2.57 -26.33 -50.63
C LEU A 115 3.76 -26.41 -49.67
N GLU A 116 4.96 -26.28 -50.23
CA GLU A 116 6.19 -26.21 -49.47
C GLU A 116 6.56 -24.78 -49.09
N ARG A 117 7.36 -24.62 -48.03
CA ARG A 117 7.80 -23.31 -47.54
C ARG A 117 8.44 -22.45 -48.63
N ASN A 118 9.38 -23.01 -49.40
CA ASN A 118 10.13 -22.30 -50.44
C ASN A 118 9.23 -21.78 -51.58
N GLU A 119 8.07 -22.41 -51.81
CA GLU A 119 7.11 -22.00 -52.83
C GLU A 119 6.33 -20.74 -52.43
N THR A 120 6.36 -20.36 -51.14
CA THR A 120 5.71 -19.16 -50.61
C THR A 120 6.61 -17.92 -50.62
N GLU A 121 7.91 -18.08 -50.90
CA GLU A 121 8.91 -17.00 -50.84
C GLU A 121 9.06 -16.22 -52.17
N GLY A 122 8.18 -16.44 -53.17
CA GLY A 122 8.21 -15.76 -54.49
C GLY A 122 6.84 -15.41 -55.08
N GLU A 123 6.80 -14.67 -56.19
CA GLU A 123 5.56 -14.21 -56.88
C GLU A 123 4.88 -15.32 -57.72
N ARG A 124 4.87 -16.57 -57.24
CA ARG A 124 4.22 -17.66 -57.97
C ARG A 124 2.70 -17.52 -57.88
N VAL A 125 2.05 -17.62 -59.04
CA VAL A 125 0.59 -17.70 -59.13
C VAL A 125 0.18 -19.16 -59.25
N PHE A 126 -0.76 -19.59 -58.41
CA PHE A 126 -1.28 -20.95 -58.36
C PHE A 126 -2.61 -21.02 -59.12
N GLY A 127 -2.65 -21.87 -60.15
CA GLY A 127 -3.87 -22.14 -60.94
C GLY A 127 -4.74 -23.26 -60.35
N GLU A 128 -4.30 -23.88 -59.26
CA GLU A 128 -4.90 -25.04 -58.63
C GLU A 128 -5.03 -24.86 -57.11
N VAL A 129 -5.85 -25.69 -56.49
CA VAL A 129 -6.03 -25.73 -55.03
C VAL A 129 -4.78 -26.35 -54.40
N VAL A 130 -4.37 -25.85 -53.23
CA VAL A 130 -3.17 -26.31 -52.54
C VAL A 130 -3.45 -26.64 -51.08
N ILE A 131 -2.68 -27.57 -50.50
CA ILE A 131 -2.72 -27.89 -49.08
C ILE A 131 -1.31 -27.71 -48.52
N PRO A 132 -1.11 -27.02 -47.37
CA PRO A 132 0.21 -26.94 -46.74
C PRO A 132 0.83 -28.32 -46.52
N SER A 133 2.12 -28.47 -46.82
CA SER A 133 2.89 -29.67 -46.43
C SER A 133 2.92 -29.80 -44.90
N GLU A 134 3.12 -31.01 -44.39
CA GLU A 134 3.17 -31.27 -42.94
C GLU A 134 4.28 -30.45 -42.26
N GLU A 135 5.42 -30.28 -42.94
CA GLU A 135 6.53 -29.45 -42.46
C GLU A 135 6.12 -27.97 -42.41
N TRP A 136 5.49 -27.45 -43.47
CA TRP A 136 5.10 -26.04 -43.49
C TRP A 136 4.00 -25.71 -42.48
N PHE A 137 3.02 -26.60 -42.34
CA PHE A 137 2.00 -26.50 -41.29
C PHE A 137 2.64 -26.56 -39.90
N GLY A 138 3.55 -27.52 -39.66
CA GLY A 138 4.24 -27.70 -38.38
C GLY A 138 5.01 -26.46 -37.93
N ILE A 139 5.72 -25.79 -38.85
CA ILE A 139 6.47 -24.55 -38.55
C ILE A 139 5.54 -23.43 -38.06
N TRP A 140 4.42 -23.22 -38.75
CA TRP A 140 3.44 -22.20 -38.36
C TRP A 140 2.69 -22.58 -37.09
N TRP A 141 2.32 -23.85 -36.94
CA TRP A 141 1.72 -24.37 -35.72
C TRP A 141 2.61 -24.11 -34.51
N ASP A 142 3.87 -24.52 -34.58
CA ASP A 142 4.86 -24.31 -33.51
C ASP A 142 5.05 -22.81 -33.21
N THR A 143 5.06 -21.96 -34.25
CA THR A 143 5.16 -20.50 -34.09
C THR A 143 3.96 -19.92 -33.36
N LEU A 144 2.74 -20.23 -33.79
CA LEU A 144 1.52 -19.66 -33.26
C LEU A 144 1.20 -20.22 -31.87
N ASP A 145 1.39 -21.52 -31.67
CA ASP A 145 1.25 -22.16 -30.36
C ASP A 145 2.26 -21.60 -29.36
N SER A 146 3.52 -21.38 -29.75
CA SER A 146 4.52 -20.81 -28.84
C SER A 146 4.15 -19.39 -28.38
N VAL A 147 3.63 -18.58 -29.29
CA VAL A 147 3.17 -17.21 -29.02
C VAL A 147 1.91 -17.24 -28.16
N ALA A 148 0.89 -18.01 -28.54
CA ALA A 148 -0.37 -18.16 -27.81
C ALA A 148 -0.13 -18.65 -26.38
N TYR A 149 0.71 -19.67 -26.21
CA TYR A 149 1.13 -20.17 -24.91
C TYR A 149 1.78 -19.07 -24.06
N THR A 150 2.76 -18.37 -24.63
CA THR A 150 3.55 -17.38 -23.89
C THR A 150 2.70 -16.17 -23.47
N TYR A 151 1.84 -15.67 -24.36
CA TYR A 151 0.95 -14.53 -24.10
C TYR A 151 -0.14 -14.91 -23.09
N THR A 152 -0.71 -16.11 -23.18
CA THR A 152 -1.62 -16.62 -22.14
C THR A 152 -0.94 -16.63 -20.77
N LYS A 153 0.32 -17.06 -20.72
CA LYS A 153 1.09 -16.98 -19.47
C LYS A 153 1.29 -15.52 -19.05
N HIS A 154 1.56 -14.57 -19.96
CA HIS A 154 1.75 -13.14 -19.61
C HIS A 154 0.59 -12.63 -18.77
N ASP A 155 -0.62 -12.87 -19.26
CA ASP A 155 -1.85 -12.40 -18.63
C ASP A 155 -2.08 -13.10 -17.28
N VAL A 156 -1.88 -14.42 -17.23
CA VAL A 156 -2.04 -15.20 -15.99
C VAL A 156 -1.06 -14.73 -14.92
N TYR A 157 0.19 -14.44 -15.28
CA TYR A 157 1.21 -14.04 -14.30
C TYR A 157 1.04 -12.58 -13.85
N GLY A 158 0.57 -11.69 -14.73
CA GLY A 158 0.12 -10.36 -14.33
C GLY A 158 -0.99 -10.43 -13.28
N ARG A 159 -2.03 -11.25 -13.52
CA ARG A 159 -3.12 -11.48 -12.54
C ARG A 159 -2.64 -12.15 -11.25
N ALA A 160 -1.62 -13.00 -11.31
CA ALA A 160 -1.06 -13.67 -10.14
C ALA A 160 -0.54 -12.68 -9.09
N MET A 161 -0.04 -11.50 -9.49
CA MET A 161 0.38 -10.46 -8.55
C MET A 161 -0.79 -9.95 -7.71
N ILE A 162 -1.92 -9.73 -8.35
CA ILE A 162 -3.15 -9.25 -7.70
C ILE A 162 -3.69 -10.34 -6.78
N TYR A 163 -3.76 -11.60 -7.25
CA TYR A 163 -4.23 -12.72 -6.42
C TYR A 163 -3.36 -12.96 -5.19
N PHE A 164 -2.03 -12.84 -5.32
CA PHE A 164 -1.13 -12.94 -4.18
C PHE A 164 -1.53 -11.96 -3.07
N TRP A 165 -1.75 -10.68 -3.42
CA TRP A 165 -2.12 -9.67 -2.44
C TRP A 165 -3.55 -9.82 -1.92
N ILE A 166 -4.50 -10.30 -2.75
CA ILE A 166 -5.84 -10.66 -2.28
C ILE A 166 -5.77 -11.72 -1.18
N VAL A 167 -4.96 -12.78 -1.37
CA VAL A 167 -4.76 -13.84 -0.36
C VAL A 167 -4.12 -13.28 0.91
N VAL A 168 -3.06 -12.47 0.77
CA VAL A 168 -2.38 -11.84 1.92
C VAL A 168 -3.33 -10.94 2.72
N ILE A 169 -4.14 -10.12 2.04
CA ILE A 169 -5.14 -9.25 2.67
C ILE A 169 -6.22 -10.11 3.34
N ALA A 170 -6.73 -11.16 2.68
CA ALA A 170 -7.73 -12.05 3.25
C ALA A 170 -7.24 -12.73 4.54
N ILE A 171 -5.98 -13.17 4.58
CA ILE A 171 -5.34 -13.70 5.80
C ILE A 171 -5.30 -12.62 6.89
N GLY A 172 -4.94 -11.38 6.53
CA GLY A 172 -4.95 -10.24 7.46
C GLY A 172 -6.33 -9.96 8.05
N ILE A 173 -7.38 -9.94 7.22
CA ILE A 173 -8.77 -9.74 7.64
C ILE A 173 -9.22 -10.88 8.56
N LEU A 174 -8.94 -12.13 8.19
CA LEU A 174 -9.30 -13.28 9.01
C LEU A 174 -8.61 -13.22 10.37
N ASN A 175 -7.31 -12.88 10.41
CA ASN A 175 -6.58 -12.71 11.66
C ASN A 175 -7.20 -11.61 12.54
N HIS A 176 -7.53 -10.45 11.95
CA HIS A 176 -8.15 -9.36 12.70
C HIS A 176 -9.55 -9.73 13.21
N ALA A 177 -10.35 -10.45 12.41
CA ALA A 177 -11.66 -10.94 12.84
C ALA A 177 -11.55 -11.91 14.02
N VAL A 178 -10.59 -12.83 13.99
CA VAL A 178 -10.30 -13.73 15.12
C VAL A 178 -9.89 -12.92 16.35
N GLN A 179 -9.02 -11.91 16.20
CA GLN A 179 -8.62 -10.98 17.27
C GLN A 179 -9.83 -10.28 17.92
N GLN A 180 -10.74 -9.74 17.10
CA GLN A 180 -11.94 -9.04 17.59
C GLN A 180 -12.91 -9.98 18.31
N ILE A 181 -13.10 -11.21 17.81
CA ILE A 181 -13.98 -12.20 18.43
C ILE A 181 -13.48 -12.59 19.82
N GLY A 182 -12.18 -12.89 19.97
CA GLY A 182 -11.66 -13.26 21.29
C GLY A 182 -11.65 -12.08 22.26
N ASN A 183 -11.34 -10.86 21.81
CA ASN A 183 -11.48 -9.66 22.65
C ASN A 183 -12.93 -9.46 23.13
N SER A 184 -13.90 -9.64 22.23
CA SER A 184 -15.34 -9.55 22.57
C SER A 184 -15.78 -10.62 23.58
N GLN A 185 -15.23 -11.84 23.48
CA GLN A 185 -15.48 -12.91 24.44
C GLN A 185 -14.90 -12.60 25.83
N ILE A 186 -13.71 -12.00 25.88
CA ILE A 186 -13.08 -11.54 27.13
C ILE A 186 -13.95 -10.48 27.81
N VAL A 187 -14.41 -9.47 27.05
CA VAL A 187 -15.33 -8.43 27.54
C VAL A 187 -16.61 -9.04 28.10
N ARG A 188 -17.27 -9.92 27.34
CA ARG A 188 -18.59 -10.46 27.69
C ARG A 188 -18.56 -11.32 28.95
N ASN A 189 -17.48 -12.05 29.17
CA ASN A 189 -17.38 -12.96 30.31
C ASN A 189 -16.93 -12.27 31.61
N HIS A 190 -16.65 -10.94 31.60
CA HIS A 190 -16.14 -10.17 32.75
C HIS A 190 -15.02 -10.88 33.51
N SER A 191 -14.25 -11.71 32.80
CA SER A 191 -13.21 -12.54 33.38
C SER A 191 -11.92 -12.18 32.68
N SER A 192 -11.05 -11.49 33.41
CA SER A 192 -9.66 -11.29 32.98
C SER A 192 -8.88 -12.62 32.91
N LYS A 193 -9.46 -13.71 33.44
CA LYS A 193 -8.97 -15.05 33.23
C LYS A 193 -9.19 -15.42 31.77
N SER A 194 -8.18 -15.13 30.95
CA SER A 194 -7.80 -15.87 29.75
C SER A 194 -9.00 -16.21 28.87
N GLY A 195 -9.13 -15.55 27.71
CA GLY A 195 -9.76 -16.23 26.57
C GLY A 195 -9.24 -17.67 26.58
N GLY A 196 -10.14 -18.66 26.59
CA GLY A 196 -9.83 -20.02 27.08
C GLY A 196 -8.55 -20.61 26.49
N HIS A 197 -8.00 -21.69 27.04
CA HIS A 197 -6.66 -22.22 26.70
C HIS A 197 -6.26 -22.14 25.21
N LEU A 198 -7.19 -22.34 24.29
CA LEU A 198 -7.05 -22.19 22.84
C LEU A 198 -6.75 -20.76 22.36
N TRP A 199 -7.39 -19.73 22.93
CA TRP A 199 -7.11 -18.32 22.63
C TRP A 199 -5.72 -17.92 23.10
N ASN A 200 -5.35 -18.28 24.33
CA ASN A 200 -4.00 -18.02 24.84
C ASN A 200 -2.93 -18.79 24.05
N LEU A 201 -3.26 -19.99 23.56
CA LEU A 201 -2.38 -20.73 22.66
C LEU A 201 -2.29 -20.02 21.30
N TYR A 202 -3.40 -19.55 20.76
CA TYR A 202 -3.47 -18.80 19.50
C TYR A 202 -2.63 -17.51 19.57
N THR A 203 -2.89 -16.64 20.55
CA THR A 203 -2.15 -15.37 20.70
C THR A 203 -0.68 -15.61 21.02
N SER A 204 -0.35 -16.54 21.92
CA SER A 204 1.05 -16.88 22.21
C SER A 204 1.79 -17.42 20.99
N THR A 205 1.16 -18.30 20.22
CA THR A 205 1.78 -18.89 19.01
C THR A 205 1.91 -17.86 17.90
N LEU A 206 0.87 -17.05 17.67
CA LEU A 206 0.83 -16.05 16.60
C LEU A 206 1.74 -14.85 16.90
N ASN A 207 1.74 -14.35 18.13
CA ASN A 207 2.63 -13.27 18.56
C ASN A 207 4.11 -13.70 18.52
N ARG A 208 4.42 -14.99 18.70
CA ARG A 208 5.77 -15.54 18.47
C ARG A 208 6.26 -15.36 17.03
N TRP A 209 5.35 -15.23 16.06
CA TRP A 209 5.67 -15.02 14.64
C TRP A 209 5.53 -13.56 14.20
N ILE A 210 4.61 -12.78 14.80
CA ILE A 210 4.34 -11.38 14.42
C ILE A 210 5.30 -10.39 15.10
N VAL A 211 5.57 -10.56 16.39
CA VAL A 211 6.34 -9.61 17.21
C VAL A 211 7.84 -9.53 16.85
N PRO A 212 8.56 -10.60 16.49
CA PRO A 212 10.01 -10.50 16.31
C PRO A 212 10.42 -9.72 15.06
N ALA A 213 11.60 -9.08 15.15
CA ALA A 213 12.30 -8.54 13.99
C ALA A 213 12.70 -9.67 13.01
N THR A 214 12.85 -9.33 11.72
CA THR A 214 13.28 -10.30 10.70
C THR A 214 14.70 -10.80 10.94
N PHE A 215 15.63 -9.90 11.25
CA PHE A 215 17.02 -10.23 11.53
C PHE A 215 17.45 -9.66 12.89
N GLY A 216 17.99 -10.53 13.75
CA GLY A 216 18.36 -10.17 15.11
C GLY A 216 17.19 -9.54 15.87
N ASP A 217 17.44 -8.38 16.47
CA ASP A 217 16.49 -7.74 17.39
C ASP A 217 16.25 -6.26 17.07
N ARG A 218 16.46 -5.84 15.82
CA ARG A 218 16.34 -4.44 15.38
C ARG A 218 15.20 -4.29 14.38
N CYS A 219 14.05 -3.83 14.84
CA CYS A 219 12.89 -3.54 14.00
C CYS A 219 12.69 -2.04 13.85
N ALA A 220 12.76 -1.29 14.95
CA ALA A 220 12.66 0.17 14.95
C ALA A 220 14.02 0.83 14.68
N GLN A 221 15.13 0.19 15.07
CA GLN A 221 16.47 0.70 14.80
C GLN A 221 16.83 0.62 13.32
N LYS A 222 17.66 1.58 12.88
CA LYS A 222 18.20 1.61 11.53
C LYS A 222 19.24 0.50 11.37
N VAL A 223 19.12 -0.25 10.28
CA VAL A 223 20.12 -1.23 9.84
C VAL A 223 20.61 -0.76 8.47
N GLY A 224 21.84 -0.25 8.43
CA GLY A 224 22.38 0.40 7.23
C GLY A 224 21.53 1.61 6.80
N TRP A 225 20.94 1.51 5.61
CA TRP A 225 20.21 2.61 4.96
C TRP A 225 18.69 2.58 5.15
N GLY A 226 18.15 1.70 6.01
CA GLY A 226 16.71 1.57 6.21
C GLY A 226 16.32 0.89 7.53
N THR A 227 15.03 0.66 7.71
CA THR A 227 14.46 -0.14 8.79
C THR A 227 14.10 -1.53 8.29
N VAL A 228 14.23 -2.54 9.15
CA VAL A 228 13.89 -3.91 8.82
C VAL A 228 12.46 -4.17 9.29
N PRO A 229 11.54 -4.59 8.41
CA PRO A 229 10.17 -4.90 8.80
C PRO A 229 10.11 -6.04 9.84
N PRO A 230 8.96 -6.22 10.52
CA PRO A 230 8.68 -7.42 11.28
C PRO A 230 8.77 -8.69 10.43
N ARG A 231 9.06 -9.83 11.06
CA ARG A 231 9.33 -11.11 10.37
C ARG A 231 8.25 -11.50 9.36
N ILE A 232 6.98 -11.42 9.75
CA ILE A 232 5.87 -11.79 8.87
C ILE A 232 5.81 -10.92 7.62
N GLN A 233 6.04 -9.61 7.75
CA GLN A 233 6.07 -8.69 6.62
C GLN A 233 7.25 -9.01 5.70
N SER A 234 8.43 -9.29 6.24
CA SER A 234 9.59 -9.67 5.44
C SER A 234 9.41 -11.01 4.74
N LEU A 235 8.77 -12.00 5.37
CA LEU A 235 8.45 -13.28 4.73
C LEU A 235 7.45 -13.09 3.58
N THR A 236 6.39 -12.30 3.79
CA THR A 236 5.43 -11.95 2.73
C THR A 236 6.11 -11.26 1.56
N LEU A 237 6.96 -10.26 1.84
CA LEU A 237 7.69 -9.54 0.81
C LEU A 237 8.73 -10.41 0.09
N PHE A 238 9.38 -11.33 0.81
CA PHE A 238 10.30 -12.29 0.22
C PHE A 238 9.56 -13.28 -0.69
N ALA A 239 8.43 -13.82 -0.25
CA ALA A 239 7.58 -14.67 -1.07
C ALA A 239 7.10 -13.94 -2.33
N PHE A 240 6.70 -12.67 -2.20
CA PHE A 240 6.32 -11.83 -3.33
C PHE A 240 7.47 -11.60 -4.31
N LEU A 241 8.69 -11.33 -3.80
CA LEU A 241 9.88 -11.16 -4.62
C LEU A 241 10.24 -12.45 -5.38
N ILE A 242 10.27 -13.60 -4.70
CA ILE A 242 10.56 -14.89 -5.32
C ILE A 242 9.51 -15.23 -6.39
N LEU A 243 8.23 -14.97 -6.11
CA LEU A 243 7.17 -15.16 -7.09
C LEU A 243 7.40 -14.28 -8.33
N ASN A 244 7.71 -13.00 -8.15
CA ASN A 244 8.01 -12.10 -9.27
C ASN A 244 9.20 -12.59 -10.11
N ILE A 245 10.29 -13.03 -9.47
CA ILE A 245 11.47 -13.56 -10.17
C ILE A 245 11.10 -14.85 -10.93
N ALA A 246 10.45 -15.81 -10.26
CA ALA A 246 10.08 -17.07 -10.86
C ALA A 246 9.16 -16.89 -12.08
N LEU A 247 8.12 -16.05 -11.94
CA LEU A 247 7.18 -15.77 -13.02
C LEU A 247 7.79 -14.90 -14.14
N SER A 248 8.84 -14.13 -13.86
CA SER A 248 9.55 -13.37 -14.90
C SER A 248 10.43 -14.27 -15.79
N ILE A 249 10.80 -15.47 -15.33
CA ILE A 249 11.73 -16.38 -16.02
C ILE A 249 11.04 -17.62 -16.57
N HIS A 250 9.96 -18.07 -15.92
CA HIS A 250 9.28 -19.32 -16.26
C HIS A 250 8.27 -19.17 -17.42
N GLY A 251 8.07 -20.24 -18.18
CA GLY A 251 6.93 -20.37 -19.09
C GLY A 251 7.14 -19.79 -20.49
N TYR A 252 8.36 -19.86 -21.02
CA TYR A 252 8.65 -19.55 -22.43
C TYR A 252 8.73 -20.82 -23.26
N ARG A 253 7.97 -20.88 -24.36
CA ARG A 253 8.09 -21.95 -25.37
C ARG A 253 8.95 -21.42 -26.50
N ILE A 254 10.18 -21.92 -26.58
CA ILE A 254 11.16 -21.53 -27.61
C ILE A 254 11.18 -22.62 -28.67
N VAL A 255 10.98 -22.24 -29.92
CA VAL A 255 10.92 -23.18 -31.05
C VAL A 255 12.10 -22.92 -32.01
N PRO A 256 12.65 -23.97 -32.67
CA PRO A 256 13.82 -23.82 -33.54
C PRO A 256 13.60 -22.88 -34.72
N ILE A 257 12.42 -22.94 -35.33
CA ILE A 257 11.99 -22.06 -36.42
C ILE A 257 10.75 -21.32 -35.95
N ASN A 258 10.85 -20.01 -35.81
CA ASN A 258 9.71 -19.16 -35.45
C ASN A 258 9.54 -18.08 -36.51
N MET A 259 8.35 -18.00 -37.12
CA MET A 259 8.10 -17.09 -38.24
C MET A 259 8.00 -15.61 -37.83
N TYR A 260 7.72 -15.32 -36.55
CA TYR A 260 7.73 -13.94 -36.03
C TYR A 260 9.09 -13.53 -35.47
N PHE A 261 9.78 -14.46 -34.81
CA PHE A 261 11.03 -14.20 -34.10
C PHE A 261 12.09 -15.23 -34.50
N PRO A 262 12.75 -15.07 -35.66
CA PRO A 262 13.52 -16.14 -36.31
C PRO A 262 14.70 -16.72 -35.51
N SER A 263 15.21 -16.00 -34.51
CA SER A 263 16.31 -16.48 -33.68
C SER A 263 15.89 -16.71 -32.23
N THR A 264 16.54 -17.67 -31.58
CA THR A 264 16.34 -17.93 -30.14
C THR A 264 16.57 -16.69 -29.29
N ALA A 265 17.60 -15.89 -29.62
CA ALA A 265 17.89 -14.65 -28.92
C ALA A 265 16.73 -13.65 -29.03
N LYS A 266 16.13 -13.49 -30.22
CA LYS A 266 14.95 -12.63 -30.42
C LYS A 266 13.75 -13.14 -29.63
N GLN A 267 13.47 -14.44 -29.66
CA GLN A 267 12.37 -15.03 -28.87
C GLN A 267 12.54 -14.76 -27.37
N ILE A 268 13.72 -15.01 -26.81
CA ILE A 268 13.99 -14.78 -25.38
C ILE A 268 13.85 -13.29 -25.04
N LEU A 269 14.51 -12.40 -25.78
CA LEU A 269 14.46 -10.96 -25.53
C LEU A 269 13.03 -10.45 -25.61
N ARG A 270 12.30 -10.79 -26.67
CA ARG A 270 10.91 -10.38 -26.86
C ARG A 270 10.02 -10.86 -25.71
N TYR A 271 9.99 -12.16 -25.46
CA TYR A 271 9.10 -12.74 -24.46
C TYR A 271 9.44 -12.28 -23.04
N SER A 272 10.72 -12.18 -22.69
CA SER A 272 11.12 -11.68 -21.37
C SER A 272 10.79 -10.20 -21.17
N SER A 273 10.93 -9.37 -22.22
CA SER A 273 10.64 -7.95 -22.14
C SER A 273 9.14 -7.71 -21.99
N ASP A 274 8.31 -8.43 -22.75
CA ASP A 274 6.85 -8.39 -22.60
C ASP A 274 6.43 -8.82 -21.20
N ARG A 275 6.96 -9.95 -20.72
CA ARG A 275 6.68 -10.47 -19.38
C ARG A 275 6.92 -9.45 -18.29
N THR A 276 8.11 -8.83 -18.27
CA THR A 276 8.48 -7.89 -17.22
C THR A 276 7.68 -6.59 -17.33
N GLY A 277 7.39 -6.11 -18.53
CA GLY A 277 6.53 -4.94 -18.75
C GLY A 277 5.11 -5.16 -18.20
N ILE A 278 4.49 -6.29 -18.54
CA ILE A 278 3.14 -6.64 -18.12
C ILE A 278 3.05 -6.83 -16.60
N ILE A 279 3.98 -7.57 -16.00
CA ILE A 279 4.00 -7.76 -14.53
C ILE A 279 4.29 -6.43 -13.81
N SER A 280 5.17 -5.58 -14.35
CA SER A 280 5.43 -4.23 -13.81
C SER A 280 4.15 -3.40 -13.77
N PHE A 281 3.42 -3.30 -14.88
CA PHE A 281 2.23 -2.48 -14.96
C PHE A 281 1.06 -3.06 -14.13
N ALA A 282 0.96 -4.39 -14.05
CA ALA A 282 -0.01 -5.06 -13.18
C ALA A 282 0.17 -4.71 -11.68
N ASN A 283 1.37 -4.27 -11.27
CA ASN A 283 1.63 -3.83 -9.90
C ASN A 283 1.17 -2.40 -9.60
N PHE A 284 0.80 -1.58 -10.60
CA PHE A 284 0.42 -0.18 -10.38
C PHE A 284 -0.78 0.00 -9.44
N PRO A 285 -1.91 -0.74 -9.62
CA PRO A 285 -3.01 -0.69 -8.66
C PRO A 285 -2.58 -0.92 -7.21
N LEU A 286 -1.65 -1.86 -7.00
CA LEU A 286 -1.14 -2.23 -5.68
C LEU A 286 -0.26 -1.13 -5.07
N ILE A 287 0.57 -0.47 -5.88
CA ILE A 287 1.42 0.65 -5.44
C ILE A 287 0.54 1.76 -4.85
N TRP A 288 -0.54 2.17 -5.54
CA TRP A 288 -1.43 3.20 -5.02
C TRP A 288 -2.26 2.71 -3.84
N LEU A 289 -2.77 1.47 -3.88
CA LEU A 289 -3.54 0.89 -2.78
C LEU A 289 -2.77 0.94 -1.46
N PHE A 290 -1.48 0.56 -1.49
CA PHE A 290 -0.63 0.54 -0.31
C PHE A 290 -0.07 1.91 0.09
N GLY A 291 -0.15 2.91 -0.80
CA GLY A 291 0.35 4.27 -0.56
C GLY A 291 -0.66 5.24 0.08
N MET A 292 -1.93 4.86 0.17
CA MET A 292 -3.00 5.71 0.72
C MET A 292 -3.00 5.78 2.25
N ARG A 293 -3.48 6.92 2.79
CA ARG A 293 -3.69 7.10 4.24
C ARG A 293 -5.07 6.64 4.68
N ASN A 294 -6.07 6.76 3.82
CA ASN A 294 -7.46 6.38 4.07
C ASN A 294 -7.77 5.07 3.33
N ASN A 295 -7.27 3.97 3.88
CA ASN A 295 -7.52 2.66 3.29
C ASN A 295 -8.55 1.89 4.12
N LEU A 296 -9.72 1.57 3.53
CA LEU A 296 -10.72 0.69 4.15
C LEU A 296 -10.08 -0.65 4.59
N LEU A 297 -9.11 -1.14 3.82
CA LEU A 297 -8.42 -2.38 4.12
C LEU A 297 -7.55 -2.26 5.38
N MET A 298 -7.02 -1.09 5.74
CA MET A 298 -6.31 -0.92 7.02
C MET A 298 -7.26 -1.16 8.21
N TRP A 299 -8.51 -0.69 8.11
CA TRP A 299 -9.53 -0.96 9.13
C TRP A 299 -9.92 -2.45 9.15
N LEU A 300 -10.07 -3.08 7.98
CA LEU A 300 -10.43 -4.50 7.89
C LEU A 300 -9.31 -5.44 8.37
N THR A 301 -8.05 -5.16 8.03
CA THR A 301 -6.91 -6.01 8.41
C THR A 301 -6.34 -5.67 9.79
N GLY A 302 -6.70 -4.53 10.38
CA GLY A 302 -6.11 -4.03 11.63
C GLY A 302 -4.64 -3.63 11.52
N TRP A 303 -4.10 -3.53 10.30
CA TRP A 303 -2.70 -3.12 10.09
C TRP A 303 -2.55 -1.62 10.15
N ASP A 304 -1.40 -1.17 10.63
CA ASP A 304 -1.03 0.24 10.68
C ASP A 304 -0.57 0.77 9.30
N PHE A 305 -0.51 2.09 9.20
CA PHE A 305 -0.01 2.75 7.99
C PHE A 305 1.45 2.37 7.69
N GLY A 306 2.26 2.09 8.73
CA GLY A 306 3.64 1.66 8.57
C GLY A 306 3.76 0.37 7.77
N THR A 307 2.90 -0.63 8.06
CA THR A 307 2.81 -1.89 7.30
C THR A 307 2.44 -1.66 5.84
N TYR A 308 1.36 -0.92 5.56
CA TYR A 308 0.92 -0.63 4.19
C TYR A 308 2.00 0.13 3.40
N ASN A 309 2.54 1.19 3.98
CA ASN A 309 3.60 1.97 3.35
C ASN A 309 4.88 1.13 3.10
N ASN A 310 5.13 0.09 3.92
CA ASN A 310 6.20 -0.85 3.64
C ASN A 310 5.94 -1.69 2.39
N PHE A 311 4.71 -2.17 2.20
CA PHE A 311 4.31 -2.87 0.97
C PHE A 311 4.39 -1.96 -0.26
N HIS A 312 3.89 -0.71 -0.17
CA HIS A 312 4.02 0.30 -1.23
C HIS A 312 5.46 0.43 -1.75
N ARG A 313 6.42 0.61 -0.82
CA ARG A 313 7.84 0.77 -1.17
C ARG A 313 8.41 -0.44 -1.91
N TRP A 314 8.08 -1.66 -1.47
CA TRP A 314 8.65 -2.87 -2.07
C TRP A 314 7.99 -3.24 -3.39
N VAL A 315 6.66 -3.11 -3.50
CA VAL A 315 5.95 -3.32 -4.76
C VAL A 315 6.45 -2.32 -5.81
N ALA A 316 6.62 -1.04 -5.45
CA ALA A 316 7.17 -0.03 -6.35
C ALA A 316 8.58 -0.37 -6.83
N ARG A 317 9.48 -0.81 -5.93
CA ARG A 317 10.86 -1.21 -6.31
C ARG A 317 10.88 -2.39 -7.27
N ILE A 318 10.04 -3.39 -7.04
CA ILE A 318 9.96 -4.58 -7.91
C ILE A 318 9.42 -4.18 -9.28
N ALA A 319 8.34 -3.39 -9.34
CA ALA A 319 7.79 -2.89 -10.60
C ALA A 319 8.82 -2.04 -11.37
N THR A 320 9.52 -1.11 -10.71
CA THR A 320 10.59 -0.32 -11.35
C THR A 320 11.71 -1.21 -11.90
N ALA A 321 12.15 -2.22 -11.15
CA ALA A 321 13.17 -3.15 -11.65
C ALA A 321 12.71 -3.92 -12.89
N GLN A 322 11.45 -4.35 -12.92
CA GLN A 322 10.85 -5.00 -14.08
C GLN A 322 10.70 -4.06 -15.28
N ALA A 323 10.31 -2.80 -15.06
CA ALA A 323 10.26 -1.77 -16.11
C ALA A 323 11.65 -1.50 -16.72
N ILE A 324 12.70 -1.45 -15.89
CA ILE A 324 14.08 -1.31 -16.39
C ILE A 324 14.47 -2.52 -17.26
N ILE A 325 14.17 -3.75 -16.82
CA ILE A 325 14.44 -4.96 -17.60
C ILE A 325 13.67 -4.94 -18.93
N HIS A 326 12.40 -4.49 -18.90
CA HIS A 326 11.57 -4.32 -20.10
C HIS A 326 12.21 -3.33 -21.10
N SER A 327 12.55 -2.11 -20.67
CA SER A 327 13.17 -1.09 -21.54
C SER A 327 14.52 -1.55 -22.08
N ILE A 328 15.38 -2.15 -21.25
CA ILE A 328 16.68 -2.68 -21.68
C ILE A 328 16.50 -3.80 -22.71
N GLY A 329 15.59 -4.76 -22.44
CA GLY A 329 15.36 -5.90 -23.32
C GLY A 329 14.83 -5.48 -24.69
N TYR A 330 13.91 -4.51 -24.75
CA TYR A 330 13.43 -3.93 -26.01
C TYR A 330 14.49 -3.12 -26.74
N SER A 331 15.30 -2.33 -26.01
CA SER A 331 16.41 -1.59 -26.59
C SER A 331 17.42 -2.51 -27.26
N ILE A 332 17.79 -3.61 -26.59
CA ILE A 332 18.70 -4.62 -27.12
C ILE A 332 18.06 -5.35 -28.32
N LEU A 333 16.78 -5.75 -28.22
CA LEU A 333 16.06 -6.45 -29.29
C LEU A 333 16.10 -5.65 -30.60
N VAL A 334 15.73 -4.37 -30.51
CA VAL A 334 15.70 -3.45 -31.65
C VAL A 334 17.11 -3.18 -32.20
N TYR A 335 18.08 -2.99 -31.32
CA TYR A 335 19.47 -2.74 -31.73
C TYR A 335 20.08 -3.95 -32.45
N VAL A 336 19.82 -5.16 -31.98
CA VAL A 336 20.31 -6.40 -32.62
C VAL A 336 19.64 -6.63 -33.98
N GLU A 337 18.43 -6.11 -34.19
CA GLU A 337 17.70 -6.28 -35.44
C GLU A 337 18.18 -5.38 -36.58
N GLY A 338 18.45 -4.10 -36.32
CA GLY A 338 18.81 -3.15 -37.37
C GLY A 338 19.79 -2.07 -36.94
N GLY A 339 20.52 -2.28 -35.84
CA GLY A 339 21.52 -1.36 -35.34
C GLY A 339 20.94 -0.02 -34.87
N TRP A 340 21.76 1.02 -34.95
CA TRP A 340 21.39 2.37 -34.50
C TRP A 340 20.30 3.02 -35.33
N GLU A 341 20.25 2.73 -36.64
CA GLU A 341 19.22 3.31 -37.53
C GLU A 341 17.83 2.86 -37.11
N GLN A 342 17.64 1.54 -36.91
CA GLN A 342 16.39 0.99 -36.42
C GLN A 342 16.06 1.51 -35.02
N TYR A 343 17.04 1.60 -34.13
CA TYR A 343 16.82 2.13 -32.78
C TYR A 343 16.30 3.57 -32.80
N VAL A 344 16.93 4.46 -33.57
CA VAL A 344 16.50 5.85 -33.73
C VAL A 344 15.14 5.94 -34.44
N PHE A 345 14.85 5.05 -35.38
CA PHE A 345 13.55 4.99 -36.04
C PHE A 345 12.39 4.80 -35.03
N TRP A 346 12.56 3.93 -34.03
CA TRP A 346 11.50 3.70 -33.04
C TRP A 346 11.20 4.93 -32.17
N TRP A 347 12.13 5.87 -32.00
CA TRP A 347 11.88 7.14 -31.32
C TRP A 347 10.87 8.05 -32.03
N SER A 348 10.54 7.77 -33.30
CA SER A 348 9.46 8.47 -34.01
C SER A 348 8.06 8.08 -33.51
N TYR A 349 7.92 6.95 -32.81
CA TYR A 349 6.64 6.47 -32.30
C TYR A 349 6.38 6.93 -30.86
N MET A 350 5.18 7.48 -30.64
CA MET A 350 4.78 8.02 -29.34
C MET A 350 5.00 7.03 -28.20
N PHE A 351 4.46 5.82 -28.36
CA PHE A 351 4.49 4.80 -27.32
C PHE A 351 5.92 4.43 -26.88
N TRP A 352 6.89 4.52 -27.79
CA TRP A 352 8.29 4.18 -27.50
C TRP A 352 8.93 5.21 -26.57
N TRP A 353 8.96 6.48 -26.99
CA TRP A 353 9.65 7.52 -26.21
C TRP A 353 8.92 7.84 -24.89
N VAL A 354 7.58 7.77 -24.84
CA VAL A 354 6.85 7.93 -23.56
C VAL A 354 7.08 6.75 -22.61
N GLY A 355 7.32 5.53 -23.14
CA GLY A 355 7.71 4.37 -22.35
C GLY A 355 9.07 4.55 -21.69
N GLU A 356 10.06 5.06 -22.45
CA GLU A 356 11.37 5.40 -21.90
C GLU A 356 11.29 6.50 -20.83
N ILE A 357 10.47 7.54 -21.05
CA ILE A 357 10.20 8.56 -20.02
C ILE A 357 9.58 7.91 -18.78
N ALA A 358 8.63 7.00 -18.93
CA ALA A 358 8.00 6.31 -17.81
C ALA A 358 9.04 5.54 -16.98
N THR A 359 9.93 4.76 -17.61
CA THR A 359 11.02 4.03 -16.92
C THR A 359 11.99 4.98 -16.20
N ILE A 360 12.35 6.11 -16.82
CA ILE A 360 13.19 7.15 -16.19
C ILE A 360 12.48 7.73 -14.97
N VAL A 361 11.20 8.10 -15.10
CA VAL A 361 10.40 8.67 -14.01
C VAL A 361 10.22 7.66 -12.87
N MET A 362 9.97 6.38 -13.16
CA MET A 362 9.92 5.31 -12.15
C MET A 362 11.25 5.17 -11.40
N SER A 363 12.37 5.29 -12.11
CA SER A 363 13.72 5.22 -11.53
C SER A 363 14.00 6.43 -10.64
N LEU A 364 13.65 7.64 -11.09
CA LEU A 364 13.76 8.87 -10.32
C LEU A 364 12.86 8.87 -9.08
N LEU A 365 11.64 8.33 -9.19
CA LEU A 365 10.74 8.14 -8.05
C LEU A 365 11.39 7.28 -6.98
N VAL A 366 11.96 6.12 -7.34
CA VAL A 366 12.64 5.23 -6.38
C VAL A 366 13.89 5.91 -5.81
N GLY A 367 14.70 6.58 -6.64
CA GLY A 367 15.91 7.28 -6.22
C GLY A 367 15.64 8.45 -5.27
N ALA A 368 14.71 9.33 -5.61
CA ALA A 368 14.29 10.46 -4.76
C ALA A 368 13.60 9.99 -3.46
N SER A 369 13.00 8.80 -3.47
CA SER A 369 12.40 8.16 -2.28
C SER A 369 13.42 7.48 -1.37
N PHE A 370 14.73 7.61 -1.65
CA PHE A 370 15.76 7.04 -0.79
C PHE A 370 15.70 7.64 0.62
N TYR A 371 15.85 6.77 1.63
CA TYR A 371 15.58 7.10 3.03
C TYR A 371 16.32 8.35 3.52
N TRP A 372 17.58 8.51 3.12
CA TRP A 372 18.40 9.66 3.50
C TRP A 372 17.89 10.98 2.90
N ILE A 373 17.58 10.99 1.60
CA ILE A 373 17.09 12.19 0.89
C ILE A 373 15.76 12.63 1.48
N ARG A 374 14.82 11.69 1.63
CA ARG A 374 13.48 11.93 2.17
C ARG A 374 13.52 12.54 3.57
N ARG A 375 14.42 12.06 4.43
CA ARG A 375 14.52 12.54 5.82
C ARG A 375 15.05 13.96 5.93
N GLN A 376 15.92 14.38 5.00
CA GLN A 376 16.49 15.72 5.01
C GLN A 376 15.49 16.77 4.50
N GLN A 377 14.75 16.45 3.43
CA GLN A 377 13.84 17.39 2.77
C GLN A 377 12.49 16.74 2.45
N TYR A 378 11.74 16.39 3.50
CA TYR A 378 10.48 15.63 3.38
C TYR A 378 9.42 16.35 2.52
N GLU A 379 9.25 17.67 2.69
CA GLU A 379 8.23 18.43 1.95
C GLU A 379 8.54 18.49 0.44
N LEU A 380 9.80 18.73 0.09
CA LEU A 380 10.25 18.71 -1.31
C LEU A 380 10.07 17.32 -1.92
N PHE A 381 10.47 16.28 -1.19
CA PHE A 381 10.26 14.89 -1.59
C PHE A 381 8.79 14.63 -1.92
N LEU A 382 7.86 15.04 -1.05
CA LEU A 382 6.44 14.77 -1.22
C LEU A 382 5.87 15.43 -2.48
N VAL A 383 6.21 16.71 -2.72
CA VAL A 383 5.75 17.45 -3.91
C VAL A 383 6.30 16.81 -5.20
N VAL A 384 7.62 16.56 -5.23
CA VAL A 384 8.29 15.94 -6.39
C VAL A 384 7.73 14.54 -6.66
N HIS A 385 7.47 13.74 -5.62
CA HIS A 385 6.90 12.41 -5.74
C HIS A 385 5.48 12.45 -6.33
N ILE A 386 4.63 13.38 -5.91
CA ILE A 386 3.27 13.53 -6.45
C ILE A 386 3.30 13.94 -7.92
N ILE A 387 4.12 14.94 -8.28
CA ILE A 387 4.23 15.41 -9.67
C ILE A 387 4.72 14.28 -10.57
N MET A 388 5.79 13.59 -10.19
CA MET A 388 6.32 12.47 -10.95
C MET A 388 5.33 11.30 -11.03
N SER A 389 4.52 11.06 -10.00
CA SER A 389 3.47 10.03 -10.04
C SER A 389 2.36 10.35 -11.06
N ILE A 390 1.99 11.62 -11.20
CA ILE A 390 1.02 12.07 -12.23
C ILE A 390 1.63 11.89 -13.62
N ILE A 391 2.87 12.36 -13.81
CA ILE A 391 3.59 12.20 -15.08
C ILE A 391 3.65 10.72 -15.44
N LEU A 392 4.04 9.85 -14.50
CA LEU A 392 4.12 8.40 -14.69
C LEU A 392 2.81 7.80 -15.21
N LEU A 393 1.68 8.12 -14.57
CA LEU A 393 0.38 7.59 -14.99
C LEU A 393 0.02 8.05 -16.42
N ILE A 394 0.25 9.32 -16.75
CA ILE A 394 -0.03 9.88 -18.09
C ILE A 394 0.89 9.23 -19.13
N THR A 395 2.19 9.13 -18.86
CA THR A 395 3.15 8.52 -19.80
C THR A 395 2.88 7.04 -19.99
N MET A 396 2.45 6.32 -18.95
CA MET A 396 2.07 4.91 -19.09
C MET A 396 0.80 4.71 -19.89
N LEU A 397 -0.21 5.58 -19.73
CA LEU A 397 -1.42 5.53 -20.56
C LEU A 397 -1.08 5.77 -22.04
N ALA A 398 -0.22 6.75 -22.33
CA ALA A 398 0.28 6.99 -23.69
C ALA A 398 1.16 5.84 -24.21
N HIS A 399 1.91 5.17 -23.34
CA HIS A 399 2.75 4.02 -23.71
C HIS A 399 1.91 2.82 -24.15
N VAL A 400 0.84 2.51 -23.41
CA VAL A 400 0.00 1.34 -23.71
C VAL A 400 -1.10 1.63 -24.73
N SER A 401 -1.19 2.85 -25.28
CA SER A 401 -2.22 3.22 -26.25
C SER A 401 -2.17 2.40 -27.53
N ILE A 402 -1.03 1.77 -27.83
CA ILE A 402 -0.86 0.81 -28.94
C ILE A 402 -1.78 -0.41 -28.81
N PHE A 403 -2.19 -0.77 -27.60
CA PHE A 403 -3.06 -1.90 -27.31
C PHE A 403 -4.55 -1.53 -27.26
N GLN A 404 -4.92 -0.35 -27.78
CA GLN A 404 -6.31 0.07 -27.99
C GLN A 404 -7.22 -0.10 -26.74
N GLY A 405 -6.69 0.19 -25.57
CA GLY A 405 -7.45 0.17 -24.31
C GLY A 405 -7.35 -1.12 -23.49
N GLU A 406 -6.69 -2.18 -23.97
CA GLU A 406 -6.56 -3.46 -23.26
C GLU A 406 -5.93 -3.31 -21.87
N TYR A 407 -4.98 -2.38 -21.72
CA TYR A 407 -4.24 -2.14 -20.48
C TYR A 407 -4.73 -0.91 -19.70
N ASP A 408 -5.77 -0.20 -20.15
CA ASP A 408 -6.24 1.04 -19.54
C ASP A 408 -6.72 0.84 -18.10
N VAL A 409 -7.17 -0.37 -17.75
CA VAL A 409 -7.56 -0.72 -16.38
C VAL A 409 -6.45 -0.45 -15.36
N PHE A 410 -5.19 -0.67 -15.74
CA PHE A 410 -4.03 -0.44 -14.87
C PHE A 410 -3.71 1.04 -14.67
N PHE A 411 -4.29 1.94 -15.47
CA PHE A 411 -4.29 3.38 -15.26
C PHE A 411 -5.50 3.84 -14.42
N TRP A 412 -6.70 3.40 -14.80
CA TRP A 412 -7.95 3.87 -14.18
C TRP A 412 -8.07 3.43 -12.72
N VAL A 413 -7.70 2.20 -12.38
CA VAL A 413 -7.79 1.71 -11.00
C VAL A 413 -6.95 2.54 -10.02
N PRO A 414 -5.64 2.81 -10.25
CA PRO A 414 -4.87 3.77 -9.44
C PRO A 414 -5.51 5.15 -9.33
N CYS A 415 -6.03 5.70 -10.44
CA CYS A 415 -6.70 7.01 -10.45
C CYS A 415 -7.93 7.02 -9.52
N PHE A 416 -8.79 6.00 -9.60
CA PHE A 416 -9.96 5.87 -8.73
C PHE A 416 -9.57 5.72 -7.26
N ILE A 417 -8.59 4.84 -6.97
CA ILE A 417 -8.04 4.63 -5.64
C ILE A 417 -7.56 5.97 -5.06
N TRP A 418 -6.78 6.74 -5.83
CA TRP A 418 -6.22 8.00 -5.38
C TRP A 418 -7.30 9.05 -5.11
N VAL A 419 -8.23 9.26 -6.06
CA VAL A 419 -9.31 10.24 -5.92
C VAL A 419 -10.22 9.87 -4.75
N ALA A 420 -10.56 8.58 -4.59
CA ALA A 420 -11.38 8.11 -3.48
C ALA A 420 -10.73 8.42 -2.11
N ASP A 421 -9.42 8.21 -1.96
CA ASP A 421 -8.70 8.60 -0.73
C ASP A 421 -8.78 10.10 -0.44
N ARG A 422 -8.67 10.96 -1.48
CA ARG A 422 -8.81 12.42 -1.32
C ARG A 422 -10.24 12.81 -0.91
N VAL A 423 -11.25 12.18 -1.49
CA VAL A 423 -12.66 12.41 -1.12
C VAL A 423 -12.93 11.97 0.31
N ILE A 424 -12.49 10.78 0.73
CA ILE A 424 -12.66 10.30 2.10
C ILE A 424 -11.98 11.23 3.11
N ARG A 425 -10.78 11.74 2.77
CA ARG A 425 -10.08 12.73 3.59
C ARG A 425 -10.88 14.02 3.74
N ALA A 426 -11.42 14.56 2.65
CA ALA A 426 -12.25 15.76 2.70
C ALA A 426 -13.52 15.56 3.54
N LEU A 427 -14.18 14.40 3.39
CA LEU A 427 -15.34 14.03 4.20
C LEU A 427 -15.00 13.89 5.68
N ARG A 428 -13.83 13.36 6.01
CA ARG A 428 -13.33 13.22 7.39
C ARG A 428 -13.05 14.58 8.05
N ILE A 429 -12.44 15.51 7.31
CA ILE A 429 -12.25 16.89 7.78
C ILE A 429 -13.61 17.57 8.01
N ALA A 430 -14.55 17.40 7.07
CA ALA A 430 -15.92 17.92 7.22
C ALA A 430 -16.66 17.30 8.41
N ALA A 431 -16.41 16.03 8.72
CA ALA A 431 -17.00 15.35 9.86
C ALA A 431 -16.44 15.85 11.21
N PHE A 432 -15.23 16.40 11.23
CA PHE A 432 -14.70 17.07 12.43
C PHE A 432 -15.28 18.48 12.58
N ASN A 433 -15.41 19.23 11.49
CA ASN A 433 -16.09 20.52 11.51
C ASN A 433 -16.77 20.79 10.15
N PRO A 434 -18.12 20.83 10.09
CA PRO A 434 -18.85 21.09 8.84
C PRO A 434 -18.55 22.47 8.25
N LYS A 435 -18.24 23.46 9.11
CA LYS A 435 -17.71 24.75 8.67
C LYS A 435 -16.22 24.59 8.39
N LEU A 436 -15.93 24.02 7.22
CA LEU A 436 -14.57 23.86 6.72
C LEU A 436 -13.84 25.21 6.86
N TRP A 437 -12.67 25.19 7.51
CA TRP A 437 -11.84 26.36 7.83
C TRP A 437 -12.26 27.22 9.04
N ASP A 438 -13.28 26.87 9.82
CA ASP A 438 -13.70 27.64 11.01
C ASP A 438 -13.30 26.96 12.32
N THR A 439 -12.13 26.32 12.36
CA THR A 439 -11.60 25.72 13.58
C THR A 439 -10.47 26.58 14.12
N TRP A 440 -10.70 27.18 15.29
CA TRP A 440 -9.73 27.98 16.02
C TRP A 440 -9.19 27.17 17.19
N ALA A 441 -7.92 26.83 17.11
CA ALA A 441 -7.15 26.21 18.17
C ALA A 441 -6.41 27.28 18.99
N THR A 442 -6.04 26.93 20.21
CA THR A 442 -5.21 27.78 21.07
C THR A 442 -3.84 27.13 21.23
N SER A 443 -2.77 27.86 20.90
CA SER A 443 -1.39 27.38 21.09
C SER A 443 -0.66 28.19 22.15
N ILE A 444 0.08 27.51 23.03
CA ILE A 444 1.02 28.11 23.98
C ILE A 444 2.35 27.36 23.93
N TYR A 445 3.47 28.09 23.93
CA TYR A 445 4.81 27.53 24.02
C TYR A 445 5.39 27.74 25.41
N HIS A 446 5.93 26.71 26.04
CA HIS A 446 6.60 26.83 27.33
C HIS A 446 8.12 26.71 27.14
N PRO A 447 8.90 27.80 27.33
CA PRO A 447 10.35 27.77 27.08
C PRO A 447 11.12 26.76 27.94
N THR A 448 10.68 26.55 29.19
CA THR A 448 11.35 25.66 30.14
C THR A 448 11.13 24.17 29.83
N SER A 449 9.96 23.80 29.32
CA SER A 449 9.67 22.42 28.88
C SER A 449 10.01 22.16 27.42
N ASN A 450 10.21 23.22 26.62
CA ASN A 450 10.39 23.17 25.17
C ASN A 450 9.29 22.36 24.47
N ILE A 451 8.03 22.65 24.81
CA ILE A 451 6.83 22.01 24.26
C ILE A 451 5.81 23.09 23.87
N VAL A 452 5.15 22.88 22.75
CA VAL A 452 3.95 23.61 22.35
C VAL A 452 2.73 22.78 22.74
N ARG A 453 1.86 23.36 23.57
CA ARG A 453 0.54 22.80 23.87
C ARG A 453 -0.47 23.41 22.91
N LEU A 454 -1.11 22.56 22.12
CA LEU A 454 -2.14 22.95 21.17
C LEU A 454 -3.49 22.37 21.62
N VAL A 455 -4.44 23.24 21.94
CA VAL A 455 -5.78 22.88 22.42
C VAL A 455 -6.78 23.16 21.29
N ILE A 456 -7.53 22.15 20.88
CA ILE A 456 -8.50 22.25 19.79
C ILE A 456 -9.90 21.94 20.32
N PRO A 457 -10.90 22.83 20.13
CA PRO A 457 -12.28 22.52 20.46
C PRO A 457 -12.81 21.45 19.50
N TRP A 458 -13.58 20.49 20.04
CA TRP A 458 -14.25 19.45 19.24
C TRP A 458 -15.77 19.45 19.44
N SER A 459 -16.34 20.55 19.95
CA SER A 459 -17.78 20.71 20.16
C SER A 459 -18.63 20.54 18.89
N THR A 460 -18.07 20.83 17.71
CA THR A 460 -18.72 20.69 16.40
C THR A 460 -18.45 19.34 15.72
N SER A 461 -17.64 18.48 16.32
CA SER A 461 -17.26 17.18 15.75
C SER A 461 -18.42 16.19 15.81
N LEU A 462 -18.64 15.47 14.70
CA LEU A 462 -19.65 14.40 14.60
C LEU A 462 -19.26 13.13 15.36
N TYR A 463 -18.03 13.05 15.86
CA TYR A 463 -17.51 11.92 16.62
C TYR A 463 -16.71 12.40 17.83
N LYS A 464 -16.64 11.55 18.86
CA LYS A 464 -15.78 11.77 20.03
C LYS A 464 -14.35 11.31 19.73
N PRO A 465 -13.32 12.14 19.97
CA PRO A 465 -11.93 11.70 19.91
C PRO A 465 -11.66 10.54 20.87
N ALA A 466 -11.00 9.48 20.39
CA ALA A 466 -10.72 8.27 21.17
C ALA A 466 -9.26 8.21 21.63
N PRO A 467 -8.97 7.54 22.77
CA PRO A 467 -7.61 7.28 23.23
C PRO A 467 -6.71 6.64 22.16
N GLY A 468 -5.43 7.01 22.14
CA GLY A 468 -4.44 6.48 21.20
C GLY A 468 -4.62 6.89 19.74
N THR A 469 -5.66 7.66 19.39
CA THR A 469 -5.84 8.15 18.02
C THR A 469 -4.95 9.35 17.72
N PHE A 470 -4.62 9.53 16.44
CA PHE A 470 -3.82 10.66 15.96
C PHE A 470 -4.51 11.40 14.82
N TYR A 471 -4.14 12.67 14.66
CA TYR A 471 -4.76 13.59 13.73
C TYR A 471 -3.69 14.33 12.95
N TYR A 472 -3.90 14.48 11.64
CA TYR A 472 -3.12 15.38 10.82
C TYR A 472 -3.64 16.79 11.00
N ILE A 473 -2.78 17.68 11.49
CA ILE A 473 -3.10 19.08 11.74
C ILE A 473 -2.48 19.93 10.63
N HIS A 474 -3.30 20.77 10.03
CA HIS A 474 -2.89 21.82 9.10
C HIS A 474 -2.94 23.16 9.83
N ALA A 475 -1.88 23.96 9.73
CA ALA A 475 -1.91 25.36 10.22
C ALA A 475 -2.22 26.29 9.05
N LEU A 476 -3.35 26.99 9.11
CA LEU A 476 -3.87 27.80 8.01
C LEU A 476 -3.40 29.26 8.03
N ASN A 477 -2.71 29.66 9.10
CA ASN A 477 -2.26 31.04 9.33
C ASN A 477 -1.06 31.48 8.47
N GLY A 478 -0.49 30.59 7.64
CA GLY A 478 0.72 30.87 6.86
C GLY A 478 0.65 30.34 5.44
N PRO A 479 1.67 30.66 4.60
CA PRO A 479 1.67 30.30 3.18
C PRO A 479 1.65 28.78 2.98
N ARG A 480 2.21 28.00 3.91
CA ARG A 480 2.34 26.53 3.86
C ARG A 480 1.12 25.79 4.44
N CYS A 481 -0.09 26.31 4.21
CA CYS A 481 -1.33 25.74 4.74
C CYS A 481 -1.67 24.33 4.22
N TRP A 482 -1.01 23.91 3.13
CA TRP A 482 -1.13 22.56 2.56
C TRP A 482 -0.36 21.49 3.36
N GLU A 483 0.63 21.88 4.18
CA GLU A 483 1.42 20.96 5.00
C GLU A 483 0.52 20.36 6.10
N SER A 484 0.65 19.05 6.32
CA SER A 484 -0.16 18.29 7.28
C SER A 484 0.76 17.40 8.12
N HIS A 485 0.73 17.54 9.45
CA HIS A 485 1.59 16.76 10.33
C HIS A 485 0.75 15.99 11.36
N PRO A 486 1.04 14.69 11.58
CA PRO A 486 0.25 13.89 12.48
C PRO A 486 0.72 14.05 13.93
N PHE A 487 -0.24 14.17 14.84
CA PHE A 487 -0.01 14.24 16.27
C PHE A 487 -1.03 13.36 17.00
N THR A 488 -0.55 12.56 17.95
CA THR A 488 -1.41 11.77 18.85
C THR A 488 -2.10 12.69 19.84
N VAL A 489 -3.40 12.46 20.07
CA VAL A 489 -4.14 13.17 21.11
C VAL A 489 -3.55 12.81 22.47
N ALA A 490 -3.18 13.80 23.27
CA ALA A 490 -2.65 13.59 24.60
C ALA A 490 -3.77 13.48 25.65
N ALA A 491 -4.80 14.32 25.54
CA ALA A 491 -5.94 14.32 26.45
C ALA A 491 -7.21 14.79 25.74
N VAL A 492 -8.36 14.28 26.18
CA VAL A 492 -9.70 14.68 25.74
C VAL A 492 -10.48 15.09 26.97
N THR A 493 -11.05 16.29 26.96
CA THR A 493 -11.93 16.80 28.01
C THR A 493 -13.35 16.92 27.49
N ASP A 494 -14.30 16.40 28.28
CA ASP A 494 -15.74 16.50 28.04
C ASP A 494 -16.35 17.68 28.83
N GLU A 495 -17.58 18.07 28.46
CA GLU A 495 -18.39 19.07 29.20
C GLU A 495 -18.51 18.69 30.69
N GLY A 496 -18.31 19.67 31.57
CA GLY A 496 -18.42 19.48 33.03
C GLY A 496 -17.17 18.88 33.72
N GLN A 497 -16.14 18.46 32.99
CA GLN A 497 -14.83 18.10 33.57
C GLN A 497 -13.90 19.33 33.58
N ARG A 498 -14.11 20.20 34.58
CA ARG A 498 -13.25 21.32 35.04
C ARG A 498 -12.99 22.46 34.05
N GLY A 499 -13.82 23.50 34.15
CA GLY A 499 -13.50 24.89 33.81
C GLY A 499 -12.46 25.55 34.74
N ALA A 500 -11.31 24.91 34.99
CA ALA A 500 -10.28 25.43 35.92
C ALA A 500 -8.82 25.26 35.47
N LYS A 501 -8.53 24.98 34.19
CA LYS A 501 -7.13 24.85 33.69
C LYS A 501 -6.83 25.64 32.40
N MET A 502 -7.53 26.75 32.21
CA MET A 502 -6.99 27.90 31.47
C MET A 502 -6.64 28.96 32.51
N ILE A 503 -5.51 29.65 32.32
CA ILE A 503 -4.91 30.69 33.17
C ILE A 503 -3.80 30.13 34.08
N GLY A 504 -2.56 30.32 33.64
CA GLY A 504 -1.41 30.32 34.54
C GLY A 504 -1.50 31.52 35.47
N GLU A 505 -1.75 31.27 36.75
CA GLU A 505 -1.47 32.23 37.81
C GLU A 505 0.02 32.17 38.13
N GLN A 506 0.78 33.12 37.58
CA GLN A 506 1.87 33.73 38.34
C GLN A 506 1.33 35.09 38.78
N VAL A 507 0.91 35.18 40.04
CA VAL A 507 0.48 36.42 40.69
C VAL A 507 1.73 37.21 41.07
N PRO A 508 1.98 38.43 40.55
CA PRO A 508 2.66 39.46 41.31
C PRO A 508 1.59 40.20 42.12
N LEU A 509 1.60 39.97 43.43
CA LEU A 509 0.85 40.74 44.42
C LEU A 509 1.14 42.23 44.24
N LEU A 510 0.18 43.03 43.76
CA LEU A 510 -0.04 44.42 44.20
C LEU A 510 -1.49 44.84 43.92
N GLU A 511 -2.16 45.32 44.96
CA GLU A 511 -3.55 45.78 45.04
C GLU A 511 -3.83 47.13 44.35
N ASN A 512 -5.11 47.29 44.00
CA ASN A 512 -5.95 48.50 43.92
C ASN A 512 -6.30 49.10 42.54
N GLY A 513 -7.61 49.01 42.23
CA GLY A 513 -8.34 49.92 41.35
C GLY A 513 -9.22 49.21 40.32
N ALA A 514 -10.51 49.02 40.62
CA ALA A 514 -11.53 48.63 39.63
C ALA A 514 -11.65 49.70 38.51
N PRO A 515 -12.11 49.33 37.31
CA PRO A 515 -13.56 49.28 37.09
C PRO A 515 -14.06 48.04 36.33
N GLU A 516 -15.33 47.76 36.55
CA GLU A 516 -16.18 46.75 35.93
C GLU A 516 -16.15 46.79 34.40
N GLY A 517 -16.00 45.62 33.76
CA GLY A 517 -16.08 45.48 32.31
C GLY A 517 -15.88 44.03 31.86
N SER A 518 -16.99 43.38 31.48
CA SER A 518 -17.11 42.09 30.80
C SER A 518 -16.32 40.91 31.40
N SER A 519 -16.97 40.18 32.30
CA SER A 519 -16.75 38.74 32.45
C SER A 519 -17.01 38.07 31.10
N GLU A 520 -15.94 37.81 30.33
CA GLU A 520 -16.02 36.88 29.21
C GLU A 520 -16.45 35.52 29.77
N GLU A 521 -17.66 35.09 29.37
CA GLU A 521 -18.20 33.78 29.66
C GLU A 521 -17.18 32.71 29.21
N VAL A 522 -16.55 32.04 30.17
CA VAL A 522 -15.67 30.90 29.91
C VAL A 522 -16.58 29.75 29.43
N SER A 523 -16.72 29.66 28.11
CA SER A 523 -17.44 28.60 27.42
C SER A 523 -16.91 27.23 27.86
N ASP A 524 -17.78 26.48 28.53
CA ASP A 524 -17.63 25.09 28.99
C ASP A 524 -17.49 24.15 27.77
N SER A 525 -16.35 24.24 27.09
CA SER A 525 -16.16 23.70 25.75
C SER A 525 -15.33 22.41 25.77
N ARG A 526 -15.85 21.39 25.07
CA ARG A 526 -15.15 20.12 24.85
C ARG A 526 -13.87 20.34 24.07
N THR A 527 -12.72 19.95 24.62
CA THR A 527 -11.42 20.15 23.96
C THR A 527 -10.58 18.89 23.87
N MET A 528 -9.66 18.87 22.91
CA MET A 528 -8.61 17.87 22.79
C MET A 528 -7.25 18.57 22.77
N THR A 529 -6.28 18.00 23.48
CA THR A 529 -4.96 18.61 23.67
C THR A 529 -3.88 17.79 22.99
N PHE A 530 -2.95 18.49 22.34
CA PHE A 530 -1.75 17.93 21.73
C PHE A 530 -0.51 18.53 22.38
N LEU A 531 0.48 17.67 22.66
CA LEU A 531 1.80 18.07 23.16
C LEU A 531 2.82 17.92 22.04
N ILE A 532 3.24 19.05 21.47
CA ILE A 532 4.05 19.10 20.26
C ILE A 532 5.47 19.53 20.63
N ARG A 533 6.45 18.64 20.41
CA ARG A 533 7.86 18.98 20.57
C ARG A 533 8.37 19.74 19.33
N PRO A 534 8.99 20.92 19.49
CA PRO A 534 9.57 21.64 18.38
C PRO A 534 10.79 20.89 17.82
N TYR A 535 10.72 20.61 16.52
CA TYR A 535 11.81 20.20 15.64
C TYR A 535 11.92 21.23 14.51
N ASP A 536 12.40 20.83 13.34
CA ASP A 536 12.47 21.68 12.16
C ASP A 536 11.12 21.79 11.42
N GLY A 537 11.02 22.76 10.51
CA GLY A 537 9.89 22.89 9.60
C GLY A 537 8.60 23.36 10.28
N PHE A 538 7.53 22.56 10.20
CA PHE A 538 6.21 22.94 10.72
C PHE A 538 6.20 23.22 12.22
N THR A 539 6.86 22.35 13.00
CA THR A 539 6.83 22.44 14.46
C THR A 539 7.66 23.62 15.00
N SER A 540 8.77 23.99 14.35
CA SER A 540 9.50 25.23 14.70
C SER A 540 8.65 26.46 14.41
N ARG A 541 7.94 26.53 13.28
CA ARG A 541 7.08 27.69 12.97
C ARG A 541 5.95 27.83 13.99
N LEU A 542 5.37 26.71 14.43
CA LEU A 542 4.35 26.73 15.47
C LEU A 542 4.93 27.23 16.80
N ARG A 543 6.13 26.78 17.17
CA ARG A 543 6.88 27.30 18.33
C ARG A 543 7.14 28.80 18.19
N ASP A 544 7.72 29.24 17.09
CA ASP A 544 8.14 30.63 16.90
C ASP A 544 6.95 31.57 17.03
N THR A 545 5.83 31.21 16.39
CA THR A 545 4.55 31.94 16.49
C THR A 545 4.05 32.01 17.94
N ALA A 546 4.02 30.88 18.65
CA ALA A 546 3.56 30.85 20.04
C ALA A 546 4.53 31.53 21.02
N SER A 547 5.84 31.50 20.74
CA SER A 547 6.88 32.08 21.57
C SER A 547 6.90 33.61 21.51
N ALA A 548 6.54 34.19 20.35
CA ALA A 548 6.52 35.64 20.15
C ALA A 548 5.49 36.35 21.05
N ALA A 549 4.46 35.64 21.49
CA ALA A 549 3.41 36.16 22.37
C ALA A 549 3.46 35.60 23.80
N TRP A 550 4.46 34.77 24.14
CA TRP A 550 4.57 34.16 25.46
C TRP A 550 4.63 35.22 26.59
N PRO A 551 3.91 35.06 27.72
CA PRO A 551 3.15 33.89 28.17
C PRO A 551 1.68 33.84 27.71
N LYS A 552 1.26 34.66 26.74
CA LYS A 552 -0.12 34.68 26.24
C LYS A 552 -0.39 33.53 25.28
N ASN A 553 -1.64 33.10 25.29
CA ASN A 553 -2.20 32.16 24.34
C ASN A 553 -2.32 32.79 22.95
N VAL A 554 -1.98 32.04 21.90
CA VAL A 554 -2.10 32.49 20.51
C VAL A 554 -3.20 31.70 19.78
N PRO A 555 -4.18 32.36 19.16
CA PRO A 555 -5.16 31.69 18.32
C PRO A 555 -4.51 31.18 17.02
N GLN A 556 -4.75 29.91 16.71
CA GLN A 556 -4.28 29.23 15.50
C GLN A 556 -5.46 28.74 14.69
N ARG A 557 -5.58 29.17 13.44
CA ARG A 557 -6.58 28.61 12.52
C ARG A 557 -6.07 27.28 11.99
N VAL A 558 -6.84 26.20 12.16
CA VAL A 558 -6.40 24.84 11.82
C VAL A 558 -7.43 24.08 10.97
N LEU A 559 -6.98 23.10 10.20
CA LEU A 559 -7.82 21.99 9.73
C LEU A 559 -7.38 20.71 10.44
N VAL A 560 -8.37 19.95 10.89
CA VAL A 560 -8.16 18.69 11.60
C VAL A 560 -8.60 17.55 10.69
N ASP A 561 -7.65 16.73 10.30
CA ASP A 561 -7.85 15.54 9.50
C ASP A 561 -7.64 14.31 10.39
N GLY A 562 -8.72 13.63 10.77
CA GLY A 562 -8.71 12.46 11.65
C GLY A 562 -10.12 12.02 12.06
N PRO A 563 -10.26 10.99 12.90
CA PRO A 563 -9.20 10.29 13.61
C PRO A 563 -8.51 9.24 12.75
N TYR A 564 -7.20 9.09 12.90
CA TYR A 564 -6.41 7.97 12.38
C TYR A 564 -5.93 7.08 13.52
N GLY A 565 -5.61 5.82 13.19
CA GLY A 565 -5.31 4.78 14.18
C GLY A 565 -6.57 4.20 14.81
N HIS A 566 -6.39 3.36 15.83
CA HIS A 566 -7.47 2.75 16.58
C HIS A 566 -7.08 2.65 18.06
N ALA A 567 -8.07 2.82 18.94
CA ALA A 567 -7.87 2.63 20.36
C ALA A 567 -7.57 1.15 20.64
N GLN A 568 -6.44 0.90 21.30
CA GLN A 568 -6.07 -0.43 21.75
C GLN A 568 -6.94 -0.83 22.94
N PRO A 569 -7.37 -2.10 23.05
CA PRO A 569 -8.23 -2.56 24.13
C PRO A 569 -7.42 -2.80 25.43
N LEU A 570 -6.62 -1.83 25.84
CA LEU A 570 -5.71 -1.94 27.00
C LEU A 570 -6.46 -2.19 28.32
N HIS A 571 -7.71 -1.72 28.42
CA HIS A 571 -8.59 -1.94 29.57
C HIS A 571 -9.01 -3.41 29.76
N LEU A 572 -8.77 -4.29 28.78
CA LEU A 572 -9.07 -5.72 28.89
C LEU A 572 -7.97 -6.52 29.60
N PHE A 573 -6.79 -5.91 29.80
CA PHE A 573 -5.67 -6.55 30.48
C PHE A 573 -5.75 -6.32 31.99
N ASP A 574 -5.28 -7.29 32.77
CA ASP A 574 -5.11 -7.15 34.22
C ASP A 574 -4.09 -6.07 34.54
N ASN A 575 -3.02 -6.01 33.75
CA ASN A 575 -1.89 -5.13 33.97
C ASN A 575 -1.48 -4.41 32.68
N VAL A 576 -1.21 -3.11 32.79
CA VAL A 576 -0.74 -2.29 31.67
C VAL A 576 0.58 -1.64 32.05
N LEU A 577 1.61 -1.85 31.24
CA LEU A 577 2.94 -1.28 31.38
C LEU A 577 3.24 -0.35 30.20
N PHE A 578 3.38 0.94 30.47
CA PHE A 578 3.88 1.92 29.51
C PHE A 578 5.38 2.12 29.71
N VAL A 579 6.15 1.95 28.63
CA VAL A 579 7.59 2.25 28.56
C VAL A 579 7.76 3.35 27.52
N VAL A 580 7.84 4.60 27.98
CA VAL A 580 7.76 5.79 27.11
C VAL A 580 8.97 6.71 27.22
N GLY A 581 9.31 7.37 26.12
CA GLY A 581 10.46 8.27 26.03
C GLY A 581 10.11 9.63 25.42
N GLY A 582 10.58 10.72 26.05
CA GLY A 582 10.37 12.08 25.56
C GLY A 582 8.90 12.45 25.44
N SER A 583 8.47 12.94 24.28
CA SER A 583 7.06 13.26 24.00
C SER A 583 6.17 12.02 23.84
N GLY A 584 6.70 10.79 23.87
CA GLY A 584 5.91 9.55 23.85
C GLY A 584 4.95 9.39 25.04
N ILE A 585 5.08 10.22 26.08
CA ILE A 585 4.14 10.31 27.21
C ILE A 585 2.71 10.61 26.77
N VAL A 586 2.49 11.19 25.59
CA VAL A 586 1.14 11.41 25.04
C VAL A 586 0.31 10.13 24.95
N VAL A 587 0.95 8.97 24.73
CA VAL A 587 0.25 7.69 24.62
C VAL A 587 -0.44 7.33 25.94
N PRO A 588 0.27 7.14 27.08
CA PRO A 588 -0.40 6.85 28.36
C PRO A 588 -1.37 7.95 28.79
N LEU A 589 -1.08 9.24 28.53
CA LEU A 589 -2.02 10.33 28.83
C LEU A 589 -3.36 10.12 28.12
N SER A 590 -3.33 9.71 26.85
CA SER A 590 -4.55 9.52 26.05
C SER A 590 -5.46 8.42 26.61
N TYR A 591 -4.87 7.41 27.27
CA TYR A 591 -5.59 6.28 27.87
C TYR A 591 -5.90 6.49 29.35
N LEU A 592 -5.39 7.56 29.99
CA LEU A 592 -5.40 7.70 31.45
C LEU A 592 -6.81 7.60 32.03
N SER A 593 -7.75 8.39 31.50
CA SER A 593 -9.17 8.37 31.92
C SER A 593 -9.81 6.99 31.74
N LEU A 594 -9.49 6.28 30.64
CA LEU A 594 -10.00 4.93 30.37
C LEU A 594 -9.42 3.87 31.33
N LEU A 595 -8.18 4.04 31.77
CA LEU A 595 -7.48 3.05 32.60
C LEU A 595 -7.57 3.33 34.11
N THR A 596 -8.06 4.50 34.52
CA THR A 596 -8.31 4.84 35.92
C THR A 596 -9.78 4.86 36.30
N THR A 597 -10.69 4.90 35.32
CA THR A 597 -12.14 4.82 35.54
C THR A 597 -12.64 3.38 35.38
N HIS A 598 -13.53 2.94 36.26
CA HIS A 598 -14.04 1.55 36.23
C HIS A 598 -14.80 1.20 34.93
N PRO A 599 -14.62 -0.01 34.36
CA PRO A 599 -13.71 -1.07 34.80
C PRO A 599 -12.25 -0.77 34.40
N ALA A 600 -11.36 -0.80 35.40
CA ALA A 600 -9.96 -0.44 35.26
C ALA A 600 -9.04 -1.66 35.46
N PRO A 601 -7.87 -1.72 34.82
CA PRO A 601 -6.84 -2.71 35.13
C PRO A 601 -6.44 -2.70 36.61
N ARG A 602 -5.96 -3.85 37.12
CA ARG A 602 -5.41 -3.97 38.48
C ARG A 602 -4.23 -3.06 38.69
N THR A 603 -3.33 -3.00 37.71
CA THR A 603 -2.16 -2.11 37.76
C THR A 603 -1.91 -1.40 36.42
N VAL A 604 -1.60 -0.12 36.51
CA VAL A 604 -1.17 0.73 35.40
C VAL A 604 0.16 1.34 35.80
N LYS A 605 1.24 0.95 35.12
CA LYS A 605 2.59 1.43 35.40
C LYS A 605 3.10 2.28 34.25
N ILE A 606 3.49 3.51 34.53
CA ILE A 606 4.09 4.42 33.55
C ILE A 606 5.56 4.58 33.92
N HIS A 607 6.45 3.99 33.12
CA HIS A 607 7.87 4.28 33.16
C HIS A 607 8.21 5.28 32.06
N TRP A 608 8.58 6.50 32.45
CA TRP A 608 8.82 7.60 31.52
C TRP A 608 10.25 8.09 31.58
N ALA A 609 10.99 7.95 30.49
CA ALA A 609 12.32 8.55 30.33
C ALA A 609 12.23 9.94 29.67
N VAL A 610 12.70 10.97 30.37
CA VAL A 610 12.61 12.37 29.93
C VAL A 610 13.92 13.11 30.16
N ARG A 611 14.20 14.13 29.33
CA ARG A 611 15.40 14.97 29.42
C ARG A 611 15.14 16.27 30.15
N GLU A 612 13.95 16.84 29.99
CA GLU A 612 13.58 18.12 30.56
C GLU A 612 12.74 17.93 31.85
N PRO A 613 13.26 18.23 33.05
CA PRO A 613 12.50 18.11 34.30
C PRO A 613 11.25 19.00 34.32
N ALA A 614 11.35 20.21 33.76
CA ALA A 614 10.23 21.14 33.67
C ALA A 614 9.07 20.59 32.82
N PHE A 615 9.35 19.82 31.76
CA PHE A 615 8.31 19.14 30.98
C PHE A 615 7.61 18.06 31.80
N ALA A 616 8.39 17.29 32.56
CA ALA A 616 7.85 16.26 33.43
C ALA A 616 6.93 16.83 34.52
N LEU A 617 7.37 17.92 35.15
CA LEU A 617 6.60 18.62 36.17
C LEU A 617 5.32 19.24 35.60
N ASP A 618 5.36 19.84 34.41
CA ASP A 618 4.15 20.35 33.74
C ASP A 618 3.13 19.23 33.51
N VAL A 619 3.55 18.11 32.91
CA VAL A 619 2.66 16.96 32.64
C VAL A 619 2.08 16.39 33.94
N LEU A 620 2.87 16.26 35.00
CA LEU A 620 2.39 15.77 36.29
C LEU A 620 1.34 16.68 36.90
N LYS A 621 1.54 18.00 36.89
CA LYS A 621 0.63 18.99 37.48
C LYS A 621 -0.62 19.23 36.64
N THR A 622 -0.45 19.22 35.32
CA THR A 622 -1.49 19.61 34.38
C THR A 622 -2.31 18.41 33.92
N ASP A 623 -1.68 17.30 33.55
CA ASP A 623 -2.33 16.20 32.82
C ASP A 623 -2.55 14.93 33.68
N ILE A 624 -1.67 14.64 34.64
CA ILE A 624 -1.76 13.40 35.47
C ILE A 624 -2.32 13.67 36.88
N ALA A 625 -2.34 14.92 37.35
CA ALA A 625 -2.65 15.28 38.74
C ALA A 625 -3.90 14.60 39.31
N ASP A 626 -4.99 14.56 38.53
CA ASP A 626 -6.26 13.97 38.97
C ASP A 626 -6.21 12.44 39.05
N ALA A 627 -5.34 11.82 38.25
CA ALA A 627 -5.14 10.39 38.21
C ALA A 627 -4.12 9.89 39.25
N LEU A 628 -3.21 10.75 39.75
CA LEU A 628 -2.18 10.37 40.74
C LEU A 628 -2.77 9.83 42.06
N GLY A 629 -4.03 10.14 42.36
CA GLY A 629 -4.76 9.57 43.51
C GLY A 629 -5.32 8.16 43.27
N SER A 630 -5.26 7.63 42.05
CA SER A 630 -5.83 6.33 41.71
C SER A 630 -4.97 5.20 42.27
N ALA A 631 -5.58 4.28 43.02
CA ALA A 631 -4.86 3.19 43.69
C ALA A 631 -4.15 2.22 42.73
N ASN A 632 -4.58 2.15 41.47
CA ASN A 632 -4.00 1.28 40.45
C ASN A 632 -2.90 1.93 39.62
N LEU A 633 -2.63 3.24 39.76
CA LEU A 633 -1.64 3.97 38.96
C LEU A 633 -0.30 4.12 39.68
N SER A 634 0.79 3.82 38.98
CA SER A 634 2.16 4.07 39.43
C SER A 634 2.96 4.77 38.34
N VAL A 635 3.62 5.87 38.69
CA VAL A 635 4.43 6.67 37.76
C VAL A 635 5.88 6.68 38.24
N GLU A 636 6.79 6.20 37.40
CA GLU A 636 8.23 6.23 37.61
C GLU A 636 8.90 7.04 36.50
N ILE A 637 9.64 8.09 36.88
CA ILE A 637 10.28 9.01 35.95
C ILE A 637 11.79 8.83 35.99
N HIS A 638 12.38 8.59 34.82
CA HIS A 638 13.81 8.44 34.62
C HIS A 638 14.36 9.72 34.01
N LEU A 639 15.06 10.53 34.82
CA LEU A 639 15.74 11.73 34.37
C LEU A 639 17.08 11.36 33.73
N THR A 640 17.18 11.60 32.42
CA THR A 640 18.32 11.15 31.60
C THR A 640 19.47 12.14 31.52
N THR A 641 19.27 13.36 32.02
CA THR A 641 20.25 14.44 32.14
C THR A 641 20.71 14.58 33.59
N HIS A 642 21.94 15.05 33.79
CA HIS A 642 22.43 15.42 35.12
C HIS A 642 21.74 16.72 35.56
N THR A 643 20.61 16.60 36.26
CA THR A 643 20.00 17.74 36.95
C THR A 643 20.65 17.87 38.34
N PRO A 644 21.23 19.04 38.68
CA PRO A 644 21.69 19.34 40.04
C PRO A 644 20.55 19.13 41.03
N GLN A 645 20.87 18.61 42.21
CA GLN A 645 19.86 18.24 43.21
C GLN A 645 19.07 19.47 43.73
N ASP A 646 19.68 20.65 43.61
CA ASP A 646 19.13 21.94 44.06
C ASP A 646 18.09 22.55 43.08
N GLU A 647 18.01 22.04 41.83
CA GLU A 647 16.99 22.43 40.84
C GLU A 647 15.75 21.51 40.84
N LEU A 648 15.73 20.49 41.69
CA LEU A 648 14.56 19.62 41.86
C LEU A 648 13.50 20.37 42.67
N GLN A 649 12.66 21.13 41.95
CA GLN A 649 11.38 21.67 42.44
C GLN A 649 10.58 20.58 43.19
N GLU A 650 9.71 20.94 44.15
CA GLU A 650 8.86 19.97 44.85
C GLU A 650 8.13 19.03 43.87
N TRP A 651 8.50 17.75 43.88
CA TRP A 651 7.84 16.70 43.10
C TRP A 651 6.70 16.09 43.91
N PRO A 652 5.61 15.65 43.27
CA PRO A 652 4.55 14.91 43.96
C PRO A 652 5.13 13.66 44.64
N THR A 653 4.79 13.44 45.92
CA THR A 653 5.31 12.32 46.72
C THR A 653 4.89 10.95 46.19
N GLN A 654 3.86 10.91 45.36
CA GLN A 654 3.33 9.71 44.71
C GLN A 654 4.18 9.23 43.51
N VAL A 655 5.16 10.02 43.06
CA VAL A 655 5.98 9.73 41.87
C VAL A 655 7.37 9.25 42.29
N VAL A 656 7.84 8.16 41.68
CA VAL A 656 9.20 7.65 41.91
C VAL A 656 10.17 8.27 40.90
N LEU A 657 11.19 8.97 41.40
CA LEU A 657 12.26 9.52 40.57
C LEU A 657 13.48 8.60 40.53
N ARG A 658 13.98 8.34 39.33
CA ARG A 658 15.26 7.66 39.11
C ARG A 658 16.16 8.50 38.22
N LYS A 659 17.47 8.45 38.50
CA LYS A 659 18.50 9.05 37.65
C LYS A 659 19.01 8.01 36.65
N GLY A 660 19.25 8.44 35.42
CA GLY A 660 19.85 7.62 34.36
C GLY A 660 18.86 7.15 33.29
N ARG A 661 19.37 6.35 32.35
CA ARG A 661 18.56 5.78 31.26
C ARG A 661 17.71 4.63 31.77
N ILE A 662 16.50 4.51 31.23
CA ILE A 662 15.63 3.36 31.47
C ILE A 662 16.20 2.12 30.81
N ASP A 663 16.27 1.02 31.56
CA ASP A 663 16.51 -0.31 31.02
C ASP A 663 15.16 -0.97 30.73
N ALA A 664 14.68 -0.79 29.50
CA ALA A 664 13.37 -1.28 29.08
C ALA A 664 13.26 -2.80 29.24
N ALA A 665 14.34 -3.55 29.00
CA ALA A 665 14.35 -4.99 29.13
C ALA A 665 14.18 -5.44 30.59
N LYS A 666 14.93 -4.82 31.51
CA LYS A 666 14.81 -5.09 32.94
C LYS A 666 13.43 -4.71 33.48
N VAL A 667 12.88 -3.58 33.06
CA VAL A 667 11.54 -3.14 33.48
C VAL A 667 10.49 -4.15 33.04
N VAL A 668 10.45 -4.51 31.75
CA VAL A 668 9.48 -5.48 31.21
C VAL A 668 9.61 -6.85 31.89
N GLY A 669 10.84 -7.36 32.05
CA GLY A 669 11.09 -8.62 32.73
C GLY A 669 10.59 -8.62 34.19
N SER A 670 10.96 -7.59 34.96
CA SER A 670 10.58 -7.50 36.37
C SER A 670 9.08 -7.33 36.60
N VAL A 671 8.37 -6.64 35.70
CA VAL A 671 6.91 -6.51 35.80
C VAL A 671 6.25 -7.84 35.45
N SER A 672 6.69 -8.51 34.39
CA SER A 672 6.20 -9.83 33.98
C SER A 672 6.33 -10.87 35.09
N GLU A 673 7.47 -10.93 35.77
CA GLU A 673 7.69 -11.85 36.90
C GLU A 673 6.73 -11.59 38.08
N ARG A 674 6.41 -10.31 38.35
CA ARG A 674 5.51 -9.94 39.45
C ARG A 674 4.04 -10.26 39.17
N VAL A 675 3.63 -10.20 37.91
CA VAL A 675 2.23 -10.43 37.48
C VAL A 675 2.03 -11.85 36.94
N ALA A 676 2.91 -12.78 37.30
CA ALA A 676 2.94 -14.13 36.75
C ALA A 676 1.55 -14.81 36.78
N GLY A 677 1.07 -15.22 35.60
CA GLY A 677 -0.24 -15.86 35.42
C GLY A 677 -1.39 -14.90 35.10
N GLU A 678 -1.16 -13.58 35.16
CA GLU A 678 -2.11 -12.54 34.75
C GLU A 678 -1.79 -12.01 33.35
N SER A 679 -2.76 -11.34 32.72
CA SER A 679 -2.56 -10.70 31.43
C SER A 679 -1.79 -9.37 31.56
N LEU A 680 -0.86 -9.11 30.65
CA LEU A 680 0.02 -7.93 30.65
C LEU A 680 0.11 -7.31 29.25
N ALA A 681 -0.33 -6.07 29.11
CA ALA A 681 -0.06 -5.25 27.93
C ALA A 681 1.21 -4.42 28.14
N VAL A 682 2.19 -4.57 27.25
CA VAL A 682 3.42 -3.77 27.22
C VAL A 682 3.33 -2.79 26.05
N VAL A 683 3.24 -1.51 26.35
CA VAL A 683 3.13 -0.44 25.36
C VAL A 683 4.43 0.36 25.32
N ALA A 684 5.09 0.41 24.17
CA ALA A 684 6.31 1.18 23.98
C ALA A 684 6.10 2.35 23.01
N CYS A 685 6.53 3.55 23.42
CA CYS A 685 6.52 4.74 22.56
C CYS A 685 7.71 5.64 22.89
N GLY A 686 8.71 5.68 22.01
CA GLY A 686 9.92 6.44 22.27
C GLY A 686 11.06 6.13 21.29
N PRO A 687 12.33 6.35 21.71
CA PRO A 687 13.49 6.05 20.88
C PRO A 687 13.51 4.60 20.40
N ALA A 688 13.94 4.39 19.16
CA ALA A 688 13.96 3.08 18.51
C ALA A 688 14.59 1.95 19.33
N GLN A 689 15.70 2.24 20.03
CA GLN A 689 16.36 1.26 20.91
C GLN A 689 15.46 0.81 22.06
N MET A 690 14.74 1.73 22.70
CA MET A 690 13.83 1.43 23.80
C MET A 690 12.69 0.51 23.35
N ALA A 691 12.09 0.82 22.20
CA ALA A 691 11.03 0.02 21.61
C ALA A 691 11.54 -1.39 21.24
N ASP A 692 12.71 -1.48 20.58
CA ASP A 692 13.32 -2.77 20.26
C ASP A 692 13.69 -3.60 21.50
N ASP A 693 14.19 -2.99 22.57
CA ASP A 693 14.52 -3.69 23.82
C ASP A 693 13.26 -4.21 24.53
N ALA A 694 12.17 -3.43 24.55
CA ALA A 694 10.88 -3.88 25.06
C ALA A 694 10.30 -5.04 24.22
N ARG A 695 10.29 -4.88 22.88
CA ARG A 695 9.87 -5.92 21.92
C ARG A 695 10.65 -7.21 22.09
N ARG A 696 11.99 -7.13 22.14
CA ARG A 696 12.89 -8.29 22.32
C ARG A 696 12.56 -9.04 23.60
N THR A 697 12.31 -8.29 24.69
CA THR A 697 12.02 -8.89 25.99
C THR A 697 10.68 -9.59 25.99
N VAL A 698 9.62 -8.96 25.46
CA VAL A 698 8.31 -9.63 25.30
C VAL A 698 8.43 -10.89 24.44
N HIS A 699 9.17 -10.83 23.34
CA HIS A 699 9.43 -12.02 22.52
C HIS A 699 10.18 -13.13 23.27
N GLY A 700 11.16 -12.76 24.10
CA GLY A 700 11.87 -13.69 24.98
C GLY A 700 10.93 -14.39 25.97
N LEU A 701 10.00 -13.64 26.58
CA LEU A 701 8.97 -14.17 27.48
C LEU A 701 8.03 -15.14 26.75
N LEU A 702 7.56 -14.78 25.55
CA LEU A 702 6.74 -15.66 24.72
C LEU A 702 7.47 -16.95 24.35
N LYS A 703 8.77 -16.88 24.03
CA LYS A 703 9.60 -18.07 23.78
C LYS A 703 9.77 -18.95 25.02
N ALA A 704 9.85 -18.36 26.20
CA ALA A 704 9.91 -19.07 27.48
C ALA A 704 8.57 -19.68 27.90
N GLY A 705 7.51 -19.51 27.10
CA GLY A 705 6.19 -20.09 27.36
C GLY A 705 5.29 -19.23 28.26
N VAL A 706 5.69 -18.00 28.57
CA VAL A 706 4.84 -17.03 29.28
C VAL A 706 3.65 -16.67 28.38
N ARG A 707 2.43 -16.78 28.92
CA ARG A 707 1.17 -16.51 28.20
C ARG A 707 0.54 -15.23 28.72
N GLY A 708 -0.32 -14.61 27.90
CA GLY A 708 -1.07 -13.41 28.27
C GLY A 708 -0.27 -12.10 28.21
N VAL A 709 0.96 -12.12 27.67
CA VAL A 709 1.77 -10.91 27.45
C VAL A 709 1.64 -10.47 26.00
N GLU A 710 1.27 -9.21 25.78
CA GLU A 710 1.15 -8.61 24.44
C GLU A 710 1.99 -7.34 24.33
N TYR A 711 2.53 -7.10 23.13
CA TYR A 711 3.36 -5.93 22.84
C TYR A 711 2.66 -5.00 21.86
N PHE A 712 2.56 -3.73 22.23
CA PHE A 712 2.03 -2.66 21.41
C PHE A 712 3.12 -1.61 21.21
N GLU A 713 3.34 -1.19 19.96
CA GLU A 713 4.27 -0.12 19.64
C GLU A 713 3.52 1.03 18.99
N GLU A 714 3.67 2.22 19.56
CA GLU A 714 3.26 3.47 18.94
C GLU A 714 4.50 4.21 18.46
N SER A 715 4.67 4.33 17.14
CA SER A 715 5.78 5.05 16.57
C SER A 715 5.43 5.72 15.25
N PHE A 716 6.09 6.85 15.02
CA PHE A 716 5.97 7.64 13.82
C PHE A 716 7.34 7.69 13.13
N GLN A 717 7.51 6.88 12.08
CA GLN A 717 8.77 6.72 11.36
C GLN A 717 8.70 7.32 9.95
N TRP A 718 8.51 8.65 9.82
CA TRP A 718 8.58 9.33 8.51
C TRP A 718 10.01 9.71 8.12
#